data_AF-A0A2V3VQ22-F1
#
_entry.id   AF-A0A2V3VQ22-F1
#
_cell.length_a   1.000
_cell.length_b   1.000
_cell.length_c   1.000
_cell.angle_alpha   90.00
_cell.angle_beta   90.00
_cell.angle_gamma   90.00
#
_symmetry.space_group_name_H-M   'P 1'
#
loop_
_entity.id
_entity.type
_entity.pdbx_description
1 polymer ?
#
loop_
_entity_poly.entity_id
_entity_poly.type
_entity_poly.pdbx_seq_one_letter_code
_entity_poly.pdbx_strand_id
1 'polypeptide(L)'
;MTKRSRTKKPCGGDKSPQNDLSIAIRYHQSGQWAEAKAVLQRLLQSHPAEVDAIHLLGVLAAEQGQYETAIAHFHQAIAITPTQAIFHSNLGNTFLQCGLLSEAIARYLQALKLDPNYTLARKNLAITCERQLDSGIAHQQAGRLVEAETCYQDVLQGQPERADAWHLLGLLASEREQYESAIEKIKRSTTLKPNAANFYNSLGTVYCKQRDFVNAIECYQQAIKLQPDLLIALQNMGQIYYQQKNFVEAEAVYRKVLAINPDSLELLSLQGTLLKDTGRSTEAEAAYRKLLTIRPDDCQVNFKLGNLLVSQKRLHEAEACYKQVLSVQEGFLQALGMLAYCHALMCDWSRYAETRKRLSMAVQEGILCVTPFIFLNFSDDPFELLTCAKIRANNKFYSVSNVQKIPMYRHKKIRLAYVSPDFKKHPVAYLIADLIERHDRSLFEVIGVSIGPPSGDKWRKRLEQGFDQFLDVQGLSTETVLGKMRDLEIDIAVDLAGYTTHSRPEIFARRLAPVQVNYLGFPGTIGADFIDYLIADRFVIPEALQSAYSEKIVYLPDTFQSAATRQIAETLPSRTAYGLPEKGFVFCCFNNSYKFHPPVFDVWMRLLAQVENSVLWLLKENDAVEKNLRSEAQIRGISPDRLVFAPRKPLPEYLASYRHADLFLDAFPYNAGTTASDALWVGLPLVTCAGRTFVSRMAGSLLLAAGLPELITENLEDYEARALHFATHPDDLAALNQKLIKHRTSHPLFDVERFRRHIEAAYQTMWETWQRGEATKAFAIEPIEASSAASAEGAITGHYLSETPEPKTIENVSELIPEQMKKKNLLHVGCGPARIEKLPRFFHNPEWQEIRLDINAACQPDIVASMTSMPQVADDSMAALFSSHNLEHLYPHEVPLALKEFRRVLDEFGFVLITLPDLQSVAELVAQDKLEDTAYVSPAGPIAPVDILYGHRASLERGNLFMAHRTGFTAKTLTNAFLLAGFAQVAVQRDGRFGLWALAFKKEQSEEKLGMMSKALFPL
;
A
#
# COMPACT_ATOMS: atom_id res chain seq x y z
N MET A 1 88.05 45.70 62.79
CA MET A 1 88.84 46.03 61.57
C MET A 1 90.23 45.43 61.74
N THR A 2 90.92 44.80 60.78
CA THR A 2 90.61 44.26 59.43
C THR A 2 91.79 43.37 58.99
N LYS A 3 91.63 42.54 57.94
CA LYS A 3 92.65 41.67 57.28
C LYS A 3 92.95 40.34 58.03
N ARG A 4 93.31 39.21 57.39
CA ARG A 4 93.55 38.85 55.95
C ARG A 4 93.57 37.31 55.81
N SER A 5 93.18 36.74 54.65
CA SER A 5 93.74 35.50 54.02
C SER A 5 92.81 35.06 52.85
N ARG A 6 93.19 35.18 51.56
CA ARG A 6 93.95 34.23 50.70
C ARG A 6 93.22 32.92 50.29
N THR A 7 92.57 32.99 49.12
CA THR A 7 92.58 32.02 47.99
C THR A 7 92.95 30.55 48.20
N LYS A 8 92.10 29.63 47.68
CA LYS A 8 92.50 28.37 47.02
C LYS A 8 91.50 27.94 45.93
N LYS A 9 91.99 27.71 44.70
CA LYS A 9 91.56 26.60 43.80
C LYS A 9 92.41 25.37 44.20
N PRO A 10 91.96 24.11 44.09
CA PRO A 10 91.74 23.36 42.82
C PRO A 10 90.33 22.69 42.80
N CYS A 11 89.92 21.79 41.89
CA CYS A 11 90.53 21.11 40.73
C CYS A 11 89.77 21.49 39.42
N GLY A 12 89.81 20.79 38.26
CA GLY A 12 90.52 19.57 37.86
C GLY A 12 89.77 18.24 38.10
N GLY A 13 88.45 18.21 37.85
CA GLY A 13 87.64 16.99 37.93
C GLY A 13 87.25 16.49 36.53
N ASP A 14 87.35 15.18 36.34
CA ASP A 14 87.09 14.50 35.07
C ASP A 14 85.61 14.67 34.65
N LYS A 15 85.38 15.29 33.49
CA LYS A 15 84.03 15.57 32.98
C LYS A 15 83.54 14.41 32.12
N SER A 16 83.32 13.26 32.74
CA SER A 16 82.58 12.18 32.06
C SER A 16 81.09 12.55 31.97
N PRO A 17 80.40 12.28 30.84
CA PRO A 17 78.96 12.51 30.70
C PRO A 17 78.12 11.90 31.84
N GLN A 18 78.55 10.73 32.34
CA GLN A 18 77.93 10.02 33.46
C GLN A 18 77.93 10.82 34.78
N ASN A 19 78.94 11.67 35.03
CA ASN A 19 79.01 12.45 36.27
C ASN A 19 77.99 13.60 36.27
N ASP A 20 77.92 14.36 35.17
CA ASP A 20 76.93 15.45 35.02
C ASP A 20 75.49 14.90 34.97
N LEU A 21 75.26 13.74 34.31
CA LEU A 21 73.96 13.06 34.36
C LEU A 21 73.59 12.62 35.80
N SER A 22 74.55 12.07 36.56
CA SER A 22 74.34 11.69 37.98
C SER A 22 74.12 12.88 38.92
N ILE A 23 74.54 14.08 38.52
CA ILE A 23 74.24 15.34 39.23
C ILE A 23 72.83 15.80 38.87
N ALA A 24 72.46 15.78 37.58
CA ALA A 24 71.11 16.13 37.11
C ALA A 24 70.02 15.23 37.73
N ILE A 25 70.24 13.92 37.82
CA ILE A 25 69.32 12.97 38.48
C ILE A 25 69.14 13.31 39.96
N ARG A 26 70.22 13.69 40.67
CA ARG A 26 70.12 14.11 42.08
C ARG A 26 69.37 15.41 42.27
N TYR A 27 69.53 16.38 41.35
CA TYR A 27 68.74 17.61 41.34
C TYR A 27 67.26 17.35 41.01
N HIS A 28 66.96 16.43 40.09
CA HIS A 28 65.59 16.00 39.81
C HIS A 28 64.94 15.36 41.05
N GLN A 29 65.62 14.40 41.69
CA GLN A 29 65.15 13.72 42.89
C GLN A 29 64.97 14.64 44.11
N SER A 30 65.68 15.78 44.17
CA SER A 30 65.52 16.79 45.24
C SER A 30 64.52 17.91 44.91
N GLY A 31 63.82 17.84 43.77
CA GLY A 31 62.87 18.87 43.31
C GLY A 31 63.52 20.13 42.73
N GLN A 32 64.84 20.14 42.53
CA GLN A 32 65.62 21.26 41.99
C GLN A 32 65.63 21.21 40.45
N TRP A 33 64.45 21.39 39.87
CA TRP A 33 64.19 21.15 38.44
C TRP A 33 64.92 22.14 37.51
N ALA A 34 65.12 23.39 37.95
CA ALA A 34 65.84 24.40 37.17
C ALA A 34 67.34 24.09 37.09
N GLU A 35 67.91 23.64 38.22
CA GLU A 35 69.29 23.20 38.37
C GLU A 35 69.54 21.93 37.55
N ALA A 36 68.63 20.94 37.61
CA ALA A 36 68.68 19.74 36.79
C ALA A 36 68.67 20.09 35.28
N LYS A 37 67.74 20.94 34.85
CA LYS A 37 67.63 21.41 33.44
C LYS A 37 68.89 22.14 32.99
N ALA A 38 69.46 23.01 33.83
CA ALA A 38 70.68 23.76 33.51
C ALA A 38 71.93 22.85 33.39
N VAL A 39 72.03 21.78 34.19
CA VAL A 39 73.08 20.77 34.06
C VAL A 39 72.91 19.97 32.77
N LEU A 40 71.70 19.51 32.47
CA LEU A 40 71.40 18.73 31.26
C LEU A 40 71.61 19.53 29.96
N GLN A 41 71.19 20.80 29.92
CA GLN A 41 71.43 21.67 28.77
C GLN A 41 72.94 21.92 28.54
N ARG A 42 73.73 22.04 29.60
CA ARG A 42 75.19 22.16 29.50
C ARG A 42 75.82 20.86 29.00
N LEU A 43 75.36 19.71 29.50
CA LEU A 43 75.81 18.39 29.04
C LEU A 43 75.57 18.22 27.54
N LEU A 44 74.38 18.60 27.04
CA LEU A 44 74.04 18.53 25.61
C LEU A 44 74.79 19.56 24.74
N GLN A 45 75.30 20.67 25.28
CA GLN A 45 76.21 21.56 24.54
C GLN A 45 77.57 20.88 24.26
N SER A 46 78.06 20.05 25.19
CA SER A 46 79.30 19.26 25.00
C SER A 46 79.07 17.94 24.27
N HIS A 47 77.91 17.30 24.46
CA HIS A 47 77.57 15.98 23.93
C HIS A 47 76.13 15.98 23.36
N PRO A 48 75.91 16.51 22.14
CA PRO A 48 74.55 16.73 21.60
C PRO A 48 73.70 15.47 21.37
N ALA A 49 74.30 14.28 21.43
CA ALA A 49 73.65 12.99 21.24
C ALA A 49 73.52 12.16 22.54
N GLU A 50 73.74 12.76 23.71
CA GLU A 50 73.66 12.09 25.01
C GLU A 50 72.21 11.73 25.36
N VAL A 51 71.81 10.50 24.99
CA VAL A 51 70.38 10.12 24.91
C VAL A 51 69.65 10.14 26.25
N ASP A 52 70.32 9.74 27.35
CA ASP A 52 69.73 9.74 28.68
C ASP A 52 69.52 11.17 29.20
N ALA A 53 70.36 12.13 28.77
CA ALA A 53 70.19 13.54 29.10
C ALA A 53 69.02 14.18 28.33
N ILE A 54 68.84 13.82 27.06
CA ILE A 54 67.67 14.21 26.25
C ILE A 54 66.39 13.63 26.86
N HIS A 55 66.40 12.34 27.23
CA HIS A 55 65.26 11.67 27.87
C HIS A 55 64.89 12.32 29.21
N LEU A 56 65.87 12.62 30.08
CA LEU A 56 65.60 13.25 31.37
C LEU A 56 65.08 14.69 31.23
N LEU A 57 65.47 15.44 30.19
CA LEU A 57 64.82 16.71 29.84
C LEU A 57 63.35 16.51 29.43
N GLY A 58 63.03 15.43 28.71
CA GLY A 58 61.66 15.05 28.39
C GLY A 58 60.83 14.73 29.64
N VAL A 59 61.39 13.97 30.59
CA VAL A 59 60.74 13.67 31.88
C VAL A 59 60.48 14.94 32.69
N LEU A 60 61.50 15.80 32.85
CA LEU A 60 61.36 17.09 33.56
C LEU A 60 60.31 18.00 32.91
N ALA A 61 60.23 18.02 31.57
CA ALA A 61 59.21 18.78 30.85
C ALA A 61 57.81 18.21 31.07
N ALA A 62 57.65 16.88 31.08
CA ALA A 62 56.37 16.22 31.34
C ALA A 62 55.86 16.47 32.76
N GLU A 63 56.73 16.38 33.77
CA GLU A 63 56.40 16.70 35.18
C GLU A 63 56.01 18.18 35.39
N GLN A 64 56.51 19.08 34.53
CA GLN A 64 56.16 20.51 34.52
C GLN A 64 54.93 20.83 33.65
N GLY A 65 54.25 19.83 33.08
CA GLY A 65 53.11 20.03 32.17
C GLY A 65 53.48 20.60 30.80
N GLN A 66 54.77 20.68 30.46
CA GLN A 66 55.28 21.20 29.18
C GLN A 66 55.25 20.10 28.10
N TYR A 67 54.06 19.56 27.82
CA TYR A 67 53.90 18.30 27.08
C TYR A 67 54.45 18.33 25.65
N GLU A 68 54.28 19.42 24.89
CA GLU A 68 54.87 19.57 23.55
C GLU A 68 56.40 19.46 23.58
N THR A 69 57.01 20.13 24.58
CA THR A 69 58.47 20.08 24.81
C THR A 69 58.89 18.66 25.22
N ALA A 70 58.12 17.99 26.05
CA ALA A 70 58.39 16.61 26.46
C ALA A 70 58.33 15.63 25.27
N ILE A 71 57.27 15.72 24.45
CA ILE A 71 57.07 14.93 23.22
C ILE A 71 58.26 15.11 22.28
N ALA A 72 58.71 16.36 22.04
CA ALA A 72 59.87 16.63 21.19
C ALA A 72 61.17 15.97 21.69
N HIS A 73 61.48 16.08 22.99
CA HIS A 73 62.67 15.44 23.57
C HIS A 73 62.56 13.91 23.56
N PHE A 74 61.38 13.33 23.84
CA PHE A 74 61.20 11.89 23.74
C PHE A 74 61.32 11.36 22.31
N HIS A 75 60.83 12.09 21.30
CA HIS A 75 61.07 11.73 19.89
C HIS A 75 62.55 11.80 19.52
N GLN A 76 63.30 12.80 20.00
CA GLN A 76 64.76 12.86 19.81
C GLN A 76 65.47 11.66 20.46
N ALA A 77 65.11 11.33 21.71
CA ALA A 77 65.69 10.18 22.41
C ALA A 77 65.40 8.85 21.69
N ILE A 78 64.17 8.66 21.21
CA ILE A 78 63.76 7.48 20.43
C ILE A 78 64.45 7.44 19.06
N ALA A 79 64.71 8.57 18.41
CA ALA A 79 65.41 8.63 17.13
C ALA A 79 66.89 8.20 17.26
N ILE A 80 67.53 8.50 18.40
CA ILE A 80 68.91 8.09 18.69
C ILE A 80 68.98 6.63 19.17
N THR A 81 68.07 6.21 20.06
CA THR A 81 68.06 4.85 20.63
C THR A 81 66.64 4.27 20.63
N PRO A 82 66.17 3.74 19.49
CA PRO A 82 64.78 3.28 19.34
C PRO A 82 64.45 2.00 20.13
N THR A 83 65.46 1.31 20.67
CA THR A 83 65.35 0.03 21.38
C THR A 83 65.04 0.14 22.87
N GLN A 84 65.05 1.34 23.46
CA GLN A 84 64.81 1.53 24.90
C GLN A 84 63.30 1.61 25.21
N ALA A 85 62.76 0.57 25.87
CA ALA A 85 61.34 0.45 26.19
C ALA A 85 60.81 1.61 27.06
N ILE A 86 61.63 2.12 28.00
CA ILE A 86 61.28 3.25 28.89
C ILE A 86 61.04 4.57 28.13
N PHE A 87 61.70 4.79 26.99
CA PHE A 87 61.49 6.00 26.19
C PHE A 87 60.11 5.99 25.54
N HIS A 88 59.71 4.85 24.96
CA HIS A 88 58.37 4.67 24.41
C HIS A 88 57.29 4.72 25.50
N SER A 89 57.52 4.10 26.66
CA SER A 89 56.55 4.17 27.77
C SER A 89 56.37 5.59 28.33
N ASN A 90 57.42 6.40 28.43
CA ASN A 90 57.31 7.78 28.91
C ASN A 90 56.66 8.71 27.87
N LEU A 91 56.92 8.49 26.58
CA LEU A 91 56.18 9.17 25.51
C LEU A 91 54.69 8.78 25.53
N GLY A 92 54.38 7.50 25.73
CA GLY A 92 53.00 7.02 25.92
C GLY A 92 52.31 7.66 27.12
N ASN A 93 53.02 7.80 28.25
CA ASN A 93 52.51 8.52 29.43
C ASN A 93 52.19 9.98 29.11
N THR A 94 53.00 10.64 28.29
CA THR A 94 52.78 12.04 27.90
C THR A 94 51.56 12.16 26.99
N PHE A 95 51.43 11.30 25.98
CA PHE A 95 50.23 11.26 25.13
C PHE A 95 48.94 10.98 25.93
N LEU A 96 49.00 10.09 26.94
CA LEU A 96 47.87 9.81 27.84
C LEU A 96 47.43 11.04 28.67
N GLN A 97 48.38 11.90 29.08
CA GLN A 97 48.08 13.18 29.75
C GLN A 97 47.50 14.22 28.78
N CYS A 98 47.92 14.21 27.51
CA CYS A 98 47.34 15.05 26.45
C CYS A 98 45.96 14.59 25.97
N GLY A 99 45.50 13.38 26.35
CA GLY A 99 44.28 12.78 25.81
C GLY A 99 44.44 12.16 24.41
N LEU A 100 45.68 12.02 23.93
CA LEU A 100 46.03 11.38 22.65
C LEU A 100 46.12 9.86 22.85
N LEU A 101 44.95 9.23 23.01
CA LEU A 101 44.81 7.85 23.48
C LEU A 101 45.31 6.81 22.47
N SER A 102 45.05 7.00 21.17
CA SER A 102 45.50 6.10 20.10
C SER A 102 47.03 6.09 19.98
N GLU A 103 47.66 7.27 20.04
CA GLU A 103 49.10 7.45 20.04
C GLU A 103 49.75 6.84 21.29
N ALA A 104 49.12 7.01 22.46
CA ALA A 104 49.55 6.39 23.70
C ALA A 104 49.52 4.85 23.61
N ILE A 105 48.43 4.25 23.11
CA ILE A 105 48.31 2.79 22.87
C ILE A 105 49.46 2.31 21.98
N ALA A 106 49.68 2.96 20.84
CA ALA A 106 50.75 2.59 19.90
C ALA A 106 52.15 2.67 20.55
N ARG A 107 52.40 3.66 21.41
CA ARG A 107 53.67 3.78 22.15
C ARG A 107 53.85 2.70 23.23
N TYR A 108 52.81 2.38 24.00
CA TYR A 108 52.91 1.30 24.99
C TYR A 108 53.08 -0.07 24.34
N LEU A 109 52.42 -0.34 23.21
CA LEU A 109 52.63 -1.55 22.42
C LEU A 109 54.08 -1.65 21.92
N GLN A 110 54.67 -0.55 21.46
CA GLN A 110 56.09 -0.53 21.07
C GLN A 110 57.02 -0.73 22.28
N ALA A 111 56.70 -0.20 23.46
CA ALA A 111 57.44 -0.47 24.68
C ALA A 111 57.40 -1.97 25.06
N LEU A 112 56.22 -2.59 24.99
CA LEU A 112 56.03 -4.02 25.28
C LEU A 112 56.62 -4.96 24.21
N LYS A 113 56.78 -4.48 22.97
CA LYS A 113 57.53 -5.20 21.92
C LYS A 113 59.03 -5.26 22.21
N LEU A 114 59.57 -4.25 22.91
CA LEU A 114 60.98 -4.14 23.28
C LEU A 114 61.29 -4.83 24.61
N ASP A 115 60.42 -4.66 25.62
CA ASP A 115 60.43 -5.43 26.86
C ASP A 115 59.02 -5.99 27.16
N PRO A 116 58.75 -7.26 26.81
CA PRO A 116 57.47 -7.91 27.10
C PRO A 116 57.11 -7.95 28.59
N ASN A 117 58.08 -7.87 29.51
CA ASN A 117 57.88 -7.92 30.95
C ASN A 117 57.67 -6.54 31.59
N TYR A 118 57.65 -5.46 30.81
CA TYR A 118 57.53 -4.10 31.33
C TYR A 118 56.16 -3.83 31.95
N THR A 119 56.08 -4.09 33.26
CA THR A 119 54.81 -4.13 34.00
C THR A 119 54.11 -2.76 34.06
N LEU A 120 54.87 -1.65 34.09
CA LEU A 120 54.29 -0.30 34.10
C LEU A 120 53.65 0.04 32.75
N ALA A 121 54.34 -0.21 31.63
CA ALA A 121 53.78 0.00 30.31
C ALA A 121 52.51 -0.85 30.09
N ARG A 122 52.48 -2.09 30.59
CA ARG A 122 51.28 -2.95 30.53
C ARG A 122 50.09 -2.41 31.33
N LYS A 123 50.33 -1.87 32.53
CA LYS A 123 49.29 -1.21 33.35
C LYS A 123 48.76 0.05 32.67
N ASN A 124 49.64 0.89 32.15
CA ASN A 124 49.24 2.15 31.54
C ASN A 124 48.53 1.93 30.19
N LEU A 125 48.93 0.92 29.41
CA LEU A 125 48.18 0.45 28.24
C LEU A 125 46.75 0.06 28.63
N ALA A 126 46.56 -0.71 29.71
CA ALA A 126 45.23 -1.13 30.14
C ALA A 126 44.33 0.05 30.54
N ILE A 127 44.85 1.02 31.29
CA ILE A 127 44.13 2.26 31.65
C ILE A 127 43.80 3.09 30.40
N THR A 128 44.70 3.12 29.42
CA THR A 128 44.50 3.85 28.15
C THR A 128 43.41 3.19 27.30
N CYS A 129 43.41 1.86 27.19
CA CYS A 129 42.35 1.11 26.52
C CYS A 129 40.99 1.28 27.20
N GLU A 130 40.94 1.38 28.53
CA GLU A 130 39.69 1.67 29.26
C GLU A 130 39.14 3.06 28.91
N ARG A 131 39.99 4.10 28.96
CA ARG A 131 39.60 5.47 28.52
C ARG A 131 39.19 5.54 27.04
N GLN A 132 39.83 4.76 26.18
CA GLN A 132 39.52 4.71 24.75
C GLN A 132 38.19 3.98 24.48
N LEU A 133 37.86 2.97 25.29
CA LEU A 133 36.56 2.30 25.25
C LEU A 133 35.42 3.27 25.63
N ASP A 134 35.58 4.02 26.72
CA ASP A 134 34.63 5.04 27.16
C ASP A 134 34.45 6.15 26.11
N SER A 135 35.55 6.58 25.48
CA SER A 135 35.51 7.51 24.35
C SER A 135 34.67 6.95 23.20
N GLY A 136 34.91 5.69 22.79
CA GLY A 136 34.14 5.02 21.74
C GLY A 136 32.64 4.97 22.03
N ILE A 137 32.26 4.66 23.28
CA ILE A 137 30.86 4.65 23.73
C ILE A 137 30.25 6.07 23.63
N ALA A 138 30.97 7.10 24.07
CA ALA A 138 30.51 8.49 23.96
C ALA A 138 30.39 8.97 22.50
N HIS A 139 31.26 8.50 21.60
CA HIS A 139 31.15 8.75 20.16
C HIS A 139 29.92 8.05 19.57
N GLN A 140 29.66 6.78 19.92
CA GLN A 140 28.48 6.04 19.45
C GLN A 140 27.17 6.68 19.94
N GLN A 141 27.09 7.07 21.21
CA GLN A 141 25.92 7.77 21.77
C GLN A 141 25.63 9.11 21.08
N ALA A 142 26.65 9.75 20.49
CA ALA A 142 26.54 10.99 19.74
C ALA A 142 26.44 10.78 18.21
N GLY A 143 26.21 9.56 17.74
CA GLY A 143 26.06 9.22 16.31
C GLY A 143 27.35 9.25 15.48
N ARG A 144 28.52 9.43 16.12
CA ARG A 144 29.84 9.48 15.47
C ARG A 144 30.40 8.06 15.31
N LEU A 145 29.75 7.28 14.43
CA LEU A 145 29.94 5.84 14.31
C LEU A 145 31.31 5.42 13.72
N VAL A 146 32.00 6.31 12.99
CA VAL A 146 33.33 6.02 12.43
C VAL A 146 34.39 6.16 13.52
N GLU A 147 34.33 7.25 14.28
CA GLU A 147 35.22 7.49 15.40
C GLU A 147 35.03 6.47 16.53
N ALA A 148 33.78 6.07 16.80
CA ALA A 148 33.48 4.98 17.75
C ALA A 148 34.14 3.65 17.32
N GLU A 149 34.07 3.31 16.03
CA GLU A 149 34.73 2.13 15.49
C GLU A 149 36.25 2.21 15.62
N THR A 150 36.87 3.35 15.27
CA THR A 150 38.31 3.56 15.47
C THR A 150 38.71 3.37 16.93
N CYS A 151 37.97 3.96 17.88
CA CYS A 151 38.23 3.78 19.30
C CYS A 151 38.19 2.30 19.71
N TYR A 152 37.18 1.54 19.29
CA TYR A 152 37.11 0.11 19.63
C TYR A 152 38.19 -0.73 18.93
N GLN A 153 38.61 -0.36 17.71
CA GLN A 153 39.74 -1.00 17.01
C GLN A 153 41.07 -0.75 17.74
N ASP A 154 41.33 0.48 18.21
CA ASP A 154 42.51 0.80 19.04
C ASP A 154 42.52 0.00 20.35
N VAL A 155 41.36 -0.15 21.00
CA VAL A 155 41.21 -0.99 22.20
C VAL A 155 41.58 -2.44 21.89
N LEU A 156 41.17 -2.98 20.74
CA LEU A 156 41.54 -4.33 20.33
C LEU A 156 43.01 -4.46 19.90
N GLN A 157 43.65 -3.38 19.42
CA GLN A 157 45.09 -3.37 19.17
C GLN A 157 45.88 -3.48 20.48
N GLY A 158 45.44 -2.76 21.53
CA GLY A 158 46.04 -2.80 22.87
C GLY A 158 45.67 -4.05 23.70
N GLN A 159 44.44 -4.53 23.55
CA GLN A 159 43.87 -5.68 24.28
C GLN A 159 43.04 -6.58 23.33
N PRO A 160 43.67 -7.46 22.53
CA PRO A 160 42.97 -8.32 21.56
C PRO A 160 41.88 -9.23 22.13
N GLU A 161 41.92 -9.49 23.44
CA GLU A 161 40.96 -10.32 24.18
C GLU A 161 39.90 -9.50 24.94
N ARG A 162 39.79 -8.17 24.70
CA ARG A 162 38.78 -7.33 25.35
C ARG A 162 37.40 -7.61 24.79
N ALA A 163 36.67 -8.52 25.45
CA ALA A 163 35.36 -8.99 25.03
C ALA A 163 34.34 -7.86 24.78
N ASP A 164 34.35 -6.81 25.61
CA ASP A 164 33.40 -5.70 25.51
C ASP A 164 33.61 -4.88 24.20
N ALA A 165 34.85 -4.71 23.74
CA ALA A 165 35.15 -4.02 22.48
C ALA A 165 34.73 -4.84 21.24
N TRP A 166 34.93 -6.17 21.28
CA TRP A 166 34.38 -7.09 20.25
C TRP A 166 32.84 -7.03 20.19
N HIS A 167 32.17 -6.97 21.34
CA HIS A 167 30.71 -6.83 21.42
C HIS A 167 30.22 -5.52 20.80
N LEU A 168 30.83 -4.39 21.17
CA LEU A 168 30.44 -3.06 20.67
C LEU A 168 30.70 -2.89 19.17
N LEU A 169 31.83 -3.38 18.63
CA LEU A 169 32.07 -3.44 17.18
C LEU A 169 31.03 -4.30 16.45
N GLY A 170 30.58 -5.39 17.08
CA GLY A 170 29.51 -6.21 16.55
C GLY A 170 28.15 -5.49 16.54
N LEU A 171 27.87 -4.66 17.55
CA LEU A 171 26.69 -3.80 17.56
C LEU A 171 26.74 -2.73 16.46
N LEU A 172 27.87 -2.03 16.29
CA LEU A 172 28.07 -1.08 15.18
C LEU A 172 27.89 -1.74 13.81
N ALA A 173 28.42 -2.96 13.61
CA ALA A 173 28.20 -3.73 12.38
C ALA A 173 26.71 -4.06 12.16
N SER A 174 25.96 -4.37 13.24
CA SER A 174 24.51 -4.61 13.17
C SER A 174 23.67 -3.35 12.91
N GLU A 175 24.14 -2.18 13.35
CA GLU A 175 23.54 -0.87 13.01
C GLU A 175 23.76 -0.53 11.53
N ARG A 176 24.88 -0.97 10.94
CA ARG A 176 25.21 -0.82 9.51
C ARG A 176 24.71 -1.99 8.64
N GLU A 177 23.83 -2.83 9.16
CA GLU A 177 23.26 -4.03 8.49
C GLU A 177 24.27 -5.09 8.02
N GLN A 178 25.51 -5.05 8.50
CA GLN A 178 26.58 -6.00 8.19
C GLN A 178 26.47 -7.24 9.11
N TYR A 179 25.39 -7.99 8.99
CA TYR A 179 24.98 -8.99 9.98
C TYR A 179 25.97 -10.15 10.18
N GLU A 180 26.62 -10.63 9.13
CA GLU A 180 27.62 -11.71 9.23
C GLU A 180 28.84 -11.25 10.04
N SER A 181 29.32 -10.04 9.73
CA SER A 181 30.40 -9.35 10.44
C SER A 181 30.03 -9.08 11.92
N ALA A 182 28.79 -8.72 12.18
CA ALA A 182 28.26 -8.55 13.54
C ALA A 182 28.21 -9.87 14.32
N ILE A 183 27.73 -10.95 13.69
CA ILE A 183 27.65 -12.29 14.30
C ILE A 183 29.04 -12.81 14.64
N GLU A 184 30.03 -12.66 13.76
CA GLU A 184 31.42 -13.05 14.02
C GLU A 184 31.97 -12.34 15.27
N LYS A 185 31.82 -11.01 15.34
CA LYS A 185 32.34 -10.16 16.42
C LYS A 185 31.66 -10.42 17.75
N ILE A 186 30.33 -10.58 17.77
CA ILE A 186 29.59 -10.91 19.01
C ILE A 186 29.84 -12.36 19.43
N LYS A 187 29.98 -13.31 18.48
CA LYS A 187 30.43 -14.68 18.83
C LYS A 187 31.80 -14.63 19.52
N ARG A 188 32.74 -13.84 19.02
CA ARG A 188 34.05 -13.65 19.67
C ARG A 188 33.92 -13.11 21.09
N SER A 189 33.05 -12.14 21.36
CA SER A 189 32.83 -11.65 22.73
C SER A 189 32.21 -12.71 23.65
N THR A 190 31.26 -13.52 23.16
CA THR A 190 30.70 -14.65 23.94
C THR A 190 31.74 -15.75 24.23
N THR A 191 32.70 -15.99 23.32
CA THR A 191 33.81 -16.94 23.57
C THR A 191 34.76 -16.42 24.65
N LEU A 192 35.07 -15.12 24.63
CA LEU A 192 35.99 -14.49 25.59
C LEU A 192 35.36 -14.31 26.99
N LYS A 193 34.03 -14.14 27.07
CA LYS A 193 33.29 -13.90 28.33
C LYS A 193 31.95 -14.66 28.33
N PRO A 194 31.96 -16.00 28.47
CA PRO A 194 30.78 -16.87 28.27
C PRO A 194 29.66 -16.71 29.32
N ASN A 195 29.88 -15.92 30.38
CA ASN A 195 28.89 -15.66 31.42
C ASN A 195 28.16 -14.31 31.23
N ALA A 196 28.42 -13.57 30.14
CA ALA A 196 27.80 -12.28 29.86
C ALA A 196 26.45 -12.44 29.12
N ALA A 197 25.35 -12.49 29.87
CA ALA A 197 23.99 -12.70 29.32
C ALA A 197 23.60 -11.67 28.25
N ASN A 198 24.02 -10.42 28.40
CA ASN A 198 23.79 -9.33 27.44
C ASN A 198 24.42 -9.59 26.06
N PHE A 199 25.57 -10.28 25.98
CA PHE A 199 26.21 -10.61 24.69
C PHE A 199 25.37 -11.62 23.90
N TYR A 200 24.81 -12.63 24.56
CA TYR A 200 23.88 -13.59 23.93
C TYR A 200 22.56 -12.92 23.52
N ASN A 201 22.02 -12.00 24.33
CA ASN A 201 20.85 -11.23 23.92
C ASN A 201 21.11 -10.39 22.66
N SER A 202 22.26 -9.71 22.57
CA SER A 202 22.66 -9.00 21.35
C SER A 202 22.84 -9.93 20.16
N LEU A 203 23.49 -11.09 20.33
CA LEU A 203 23.66 -12.08 19.27
C LEU A 203 22.31 -12.58 18.74
N GLY A 204 21.38 -12.89 19.65
CA GLY A 204 20.01 -13.28 19.30
C GLY A 204 19.25 -12.17 18.55
N THR A 205 19.54 -10.91 18.87
CA THR A 205 18.95 -9.75 18.16
C THR A 205 19.49 -9.64 16.72
N VAL A 206 20.79 -9.91 16.49
CA VAL A 206 21.36 -9.92 15.13
C VAL A 206 20.79 -11.08 14.30
N TYR A 207 20.72 -12.29 14.86
CA TYR A 207 20.07 -13.41 14.19
C TYR A 207 18.59 -13.15 13.88
N CYS A 208 17.86 -12.48 14.79
CA CYS A 208 16.49 -12.06 14.55
C CYS A 208 16.36 -11.07 13.37
N LYS A 209 17.31 -10.12 13.22
CA LYS A 209 17.36 -9.24 12.03
C LYS A 209 17.60 -10.02 10.73
N GLN A 210 18.45 -11.06 10.75
CA GLN A 210 18.62 -12.00 9.63
C GLN A 210 17.43 -12.95 9.39
N ARG A 211 16.39 -12.92 10.24
CA ARG A 211 15.28 -13.90 10.29
C ARG A 211 15.71 -15.34 10.63
N ASP A 212 16.92 -15.54 11.16
CA ASP A 212 17.35 -16.83 11.73
C ASP A 212 16.79 -16.98 13.15
N PHE A 213 15.50 -17.32 13.21
CA PHE A 213 14.80 -17.43 14.48
C PHE A 213 15.26 -18.62 15.34
N VAL A 214 15.87 -19.66 14.76
CA VAL A 214 16.35 -20.83 15.50
C VAL A 214 17.56 -20.43 16.34
N ASN A 215 18.60 -19.89 15.70
CA ASN A 215 19.77 -19.39 16.40
C ASN A 215 19.43 -18.22 17.34
N ALA A 216 18.45 -17.37 16.98
CA ALA A 216 17.98 -16.30 17.87
C ALA A 216 17.38 -16.86 19.17
N ILE A 217 16.49 -17.86 19.10
CA ILE A 217 15.88 -18.49 20.27
C ILE A 217 16.94 -19.17 21.15
N GLU A 218 17.89 -19.91 20.57
CA GLU A 218 19.00 -20.53 21.33
C GLU A 218 19.83 -19.48 22.09
N CYS A 219 20.14 -18.35 21.44
CA CYS A 219 20.85 -17.24 22.08
C CYS A 219 20.04 -16.62 23.23
N TYR A 220 18.74 -16.38 23.07
CA TYR A 220 17.90 -15.87 24.15
C TYR A 220 17.76 -16.88 25.30
N GLN A 221 17.61 -18.17 25.01
CA GLN A 221 17.58 -19.23 26.03
C GLN A 221 18.89 -19.26 26.84
N GLN A 222 20.04 -19.13 26.20
CA GLN A 222 21.33 -19.06 26.88
C GLN A 222 21.49 -17.77 27.70
N ALA A 223 21.00 -16.63 27.19
CA ALA A 223 20.95 -15.38 27.95
C ALA A 223 20.10 -15.51 29.22
N ILE A 224 18.92 -16.12 29.12
CA ILE A 224 17.99 -16.36 30.24
C ILE A 224 18.54 -17.41 31.22
N LYS A 225 19.31 -18.39 30.75
CA LYS A 225 19.99 -19.37 31.61
C LYS A 225 21.07 -18.73 32.48
N LEU A 226 21.77 -17.72 31.95
CA LEU A 226 22.77 -16.92 32.68
C LEU A 226 22.11 -15.88 33.60
N GLN A 227 21.02 -15.26 33.13
CA GLN A 227 20.27 -14.24 33.85
C GLN A 227 18.75 -14.46 33.69
N PRO A 228 18.09 -15.19 34.62
CA PRO A 228 16.67 -15.55 34.50
C PRO A 228 15.67 -14.39 34.49
N ASP A 229 16.08 -13.22 35.00
CA ASP A 229 15.28 -11.99 35.06
C ASP A 229 15.56 -11.01 33.91
N LEU A 230 16.31 -11.43 32.87
CA LEU A 230 16.60 -10.61 31.70
C LEU A 230 15.36 -10.42 30.82
N LEU A 231 14.49 -9.48 31.22
CA LEU A 231 13.16 -9.28 30.62
C LEU A 231 13.21 -9.06 29.10
N ILE A 232 14.21 -8.31 28.60
CA ILE A 232 14.38 -8.03 27.17
C ILE A 232 14.55 -9.32 26.34
N ALA A 233 15.34 -10.28 26.84
CA ALA A 233 15.54 -11.56 26.15
C ALA A 233 14.26 -12.41 26.14
N LEU A 234 13.50 -12.39 27.24
CA LEU A 234 12.18 -13.04 27.31
C LEU A 234 11.19 -12.36 26.35
N GLN A 235 11.10 -11.03 26.32
CA GLN A 235 10.21 -10.28 25.42
C GLN A 235 10.52 -10.59 23.94
N ASN A 236 11.79 -10.52 23.55
CA ASN A 236 12.24 -10.84 22.20
C ASN A 236 11.89 -12.28 21.80
N MET A 237 12.15 -13.26 22.69
CA MET A 237 11.82 -14.66 22.44
C MET A 237 10.31 -14.91 22.33
N GLY A 238 9.51 -14.29 23.19
CA GLY A 238 8.04 -14.36 23.13
C GLY A 238 7.47 -13.73 21.85
N GLN A 239 8.07 -12.63 21.39
CA GLN A 239 7.71 -11.98 20.13
C GLN A 239 8.04 -12.85 18.91
N ILE A 240 9.17 -13.58 18.91
CA ILE A 240 9.50 -14.55 17.86
C ILE A 240 8.48 -15.70 17.85
N TYR A 241 8.15 -16.28 19.01
CA TYR A 241 7.13 -17.33 19.09
C TYR A 241 5.76 -16.84 18.59
N TYR A 242 5.36 -15.62 18.95
CA TYR A 242 4.15 -14.99 18.43
C TYR A 242 4.18 -14.80 16.90
N GLN A 243 5.29 -14.32 16.33
CA GLN A 243 5.47 -14.19 14.88
C GLN A 243 5.38 -15.54 14.15
N GLN A 244 5.88 -16.62 14.76
CA GLN A 244 5.77 -17.99 14.24
C GLN A 244 4.38 -18.61 14.41
N LYS A 245 3.46 -17.95 15.12
CA LYS A 245 2.16 -18.46 15.60
C LYS A 245 2.25 -19.60 16.64
N ASN A 246 3.41 -19.75 17.27
CA ASN A 246 3.65 -20.65 18.40
C ASN A 246 3.08 -20.01 19.69
N PHE A 247 1.76 -19.92 19.75
CA PHE A 247 1.05 -19.12 20.76
C PHE A 247 1.16 -19.67 22.19
N VAL A 248 1.36 -20.99 22.35
CA VAL A 248 1.52 -21.63 23.67
C VAL A 248 2.85 -21.22 24.30
N GLU A 249 3.92 -21.28 23.51
CA GLU A 249 5.27 -20.87 23.88
C GLU A 249 5.32 -19.36 24.15
N ALA A 250 4.69 -18.55 23.29
CA ALA A 250 4.56 -17.11 23.49
C ALA A 250 3.84 -16.78 24.81
N GLU A 251 2.71 -17.45 25.11
CA GLU A 251 1.99 -17.23 26.37
C GLU A 251 2.83 -17.63 27.59
N ALA A 252 3.53 -18.77 27.53
CA ALA A 252 4.38 -19.23 28.61
C ALA A 252 5.51 -18.24 28.94
N VAL A 253 6.08 -17.60 27.92
CA VAL A 253 7.10 -16.57 28.07
C VAL A 253 6.51 -15.27 28.61
N TYR A 254 5.36 -14.83 28.08
CA TYR A 254 4.67 -13.62 28.57
C TYR A 254 4.23 -13.76 30.03
N ARG A 255 3.72 -14.94 30.45
CA ARG A 255 3.39 -15.22 31.85
C ARG A 255 4.60 -15.12 32.78
N LYS A 256 5.79 -15.56 32.35
CA LYS A 256 7.04 -15.43 33.15
C LYS A 256 7.41 -13.97 33.38
N VAL A 257 7.38 -13.13 32.33
CA VAL A 257 7.72 -11.71 32.49
C VAL A 257 6.67 -10.96 33.32
N LEU A 258 5.37 -11.27 33.16
CA LEU A 258 4.32 -10.68 34.02
C LEU A 258 4.38 -11.17 35.48
N ALA A 259 4.97 -12.34 35.76
CA ALA A 259 5.23 -12.77 37.13
C ALA A 259 6.38 -11.99 37.80
N ILE A 260 7.34 -11.49 37.01
CA ILE A 260 8.47 -10.66 37.50
C ILE A 260 8.06 -9.17 37.55
N ASN A 261 7.34 -8.70 36.52
CA ASN A 261 6.86 -7.33 36.40
C ASN A 261 5.37 -7.32 35.95
N PRO A 262 4.42 -7.36 36.90
CA PRO A 262 2.97 -7.43 36.62
C PRO A 262 2.38 -6.21 35.88
N ASP A 263 3.11 -5.10 35.85
CA ASP A 263 2.68 -3.82 35.26
C ASP A 263 3.54 -3.42 34.04
N SER A 264 4.22 -4.40 33.42
CA SER A 264 4.89 -4.23 32.14
C SER A 264 3.87 -3.90 31.03
N LEU A 265 3.72 -2.62 30.72
CA LEU A 265 2.70 -2.08 29.81
C LEU A 265 2.85 -2.60 28.37
N GLU A 266 4.09 -2.68 27.88
CA GLU A 266 4.40 -3.30 26.58
C GLU A 266 3.86 -4.73 26.53
N LEU A 267 4.11 -5.50 27.59
CA LEU A 267 3.74 -6.90 27.63
C LEU A 267 2.24 -7.12 27.85
N LEU A 268 1.56 -6.28 28.63
CA LEU A 268 0.09 -6.29 28.70
C LEU A 268 -0.53 -6.03 27.31
N SER A 269 0.08 -5.15 26.50
CA SER A 269 -0.34 -4.89 25.12
C SER A 269 -0.07 -6.09 24.18
N LEU A 270 1.07 -6.77 24.32
CA LEU A 270 1.39 -7.99 23.56
C LEU A 270 0.49 -9.17 23.98
N GLN A 271 0.27 -9.37 25.28
CA GLN A 271 -0.61 -10.40 25.84
C GLN A 271 -2.06 -10.17 25.39
N GLY A 272 -2.59 -8.95 25.45
CA GLY A 272 -3.93 -8.64 24.93
C GLY A 272 -4.06 -8.95 23.42
N THR A 273 -2.98 -8.78 22.65
CA THR A 273 -2.95 -9.11 21.22
C THR A 273 -2.97 -10.63 21.00
N LEU A 274 -2.15 -11.38 21.73
CA LEU A 274 -2.13 -12.85 21.76
C LEU A 274 -3.49 -13.44 22.17
N LEU A 275 -4.10 -12.91 23.24
CA LEU A 275 -5.40 -13.34 23.75
C LEU A 275 -6.51 -13.11 22.72
N LYS A 276 -6.52 -11.95 22.05
CA LYS A 276 -7.45 -11.68 20.94
C LYS A 276 -7.29 -12.72 19.82
N ASP A 277 -6.06 -12.96 19.37
CA ASP A 277 -5.81 -13.80 18.20
C ASP A 277 -6.00 -15.31 18.48
N THR A 278 -5.95 -15.71 19.76
CA THR A 278 -6.36 -17.03 20.26
C THR A 278 -7.86 -17.13 20.62
N GLY A 279 -8.66 -16.09 20.36
CA GLY A 279 -10.11 -16.06 20.58
C GLY A 279 -10.56 -15.79 22.03
N ARG A 280 -9.63 -15.53 22.95
CA ARG A 280 -9.86 -15.24 24.38
C ARG A 280 -10.22 -13.76 24.59
N SER A 281 -11.25 -13.31 23.88
CA SER A 281 -11.62 -11.89 23.75
C SER A 281 -11.91 -11.18 25.07
N THR A 282 -12.52 -11.84 26.05
CA THR A 282 -12.81 -11.25 27.37
C THR A 282 -11.53 -10.95 28.15
N GLU A 283 -10.54 -11.84 28.10
CA GLU A 283 -9.25 -11.66 28.76
C GLU A 283 -8.41 -10.60 28.03
N ALA A 284 -8.48 -10.55 26.69
CA ALA A 284 -7.87 -9.50 25.88
C ALA A 284 -8.41 -8.10 26.24
N GLU A 285 -9.73 -7.97 26.39
CA GLU A 285 -10.36 -6.73 26.85
C GLU A 285 -9.92 -6.34 28.26
N ALA A 286 -9.88 -7.30 29.20
CA ALA A 286 -9.41 -7.05 30.56
C ALA A 286 -7.95 -6.56 30.59
N ALA A 287 -7.07 -7.14 29.77
CA ALA A 287 -5.67 -6.71 29.64
C ALA A 287 -5.56 -5.28 29.08
N TYR A 288 -6.30 -4.95 28.01
CA TYR A 288 -6.31 -3.60 27.46
C TYR A 288 -6.90 -2.58 28.44
N ARG A 289 -8.01 -2.90 29.12
CA ARG A 289 -8.61 -1.99 30.12
C ARG A 289 -7.69 -1.79 31.33
N LYS A 290 -6.97 -2.82 31.82
CA LYS A 290 -5.93 -2.64 32.86
C LYS A 290 -4.87 -1.63 32.41
N LEU A 291 -4.37 -1.77 31.18
CA LEU A 291 -3.37 -0.84 30.63
C LEU A 291 -3.94 0.59 30.56
N LEU A 292 -5.18 0.77 30.12
CA LEU A 292 -5.85 2.08 30.08
C LEU A 292 -6.14 2.69 31.46
N THR A 293 -6.20 1.91 32.55
CA THR A 293 -6.21 2.51 33.90
C THR A 293 -4.88 3.15 34.30
N ILE A 294 -3.77 2.75 33.65
CA ILE A 294 -2.42 3.28 33.91
C ILE A 294 -2.07 4.38 32.89
N ARG A 295 -2.52 4.23 31.63
CA ARG A 295 -2.39 5.23 30.56
C ARG A 295 -3.72 5.42 29.81
N PRO A 296 -4.62 6.31 30.28
CA PRO A 296 -5.91 6.55 29.65
C PRO A 296 -5.80 6.99 28.18
N ASP A 297 -4.79 7.80 27.88
CA ASP A 297 -4.55 8.42 26.56
C ASP A 297 -3.64 7.60 25.64
N ASP A 298 -3.43 6.30 25.93
CA ASP A 298 -2.65 5.44 25.02
C ASP A 298 -3.45 5.17 23.74
N CYS A 299 -3.13 5.92 22.68
CA CYS A 299 -3.78 5.82 21.38
C CYS A 299 -3.72 4.41 20.77
N GLN A 300 -2.61 3.69 20.95
CA GLN A 300 -2.46 2.35 20.37
C GLN A 300 -3.35 1.34 21.09
N VAL A 301 -3.48 1.45 22.41
CA VAL A 301 -4.29 0.53 23.21
C VAL A 301 -5.78 0.85 23.07
N ASN A 302 -6.18 2.12 23.02
CA ASN A 302 -7.54 2.51 22.67
C ASN A 302 -7.92 2.00 21.26
N PHE A 303 -7.04 2.14 20.27
CA PHE A 303 -7.28 1.60 18.92
C PHE A 303 -7.41 0.07 18.92
N LYS A 304 -6.54 -0.66 19.64
CA LYS A 304 -6.64 -2.13 19.79
C LYS A 304 -7.95 -2.57 20.46
N LEU A 305 -8.37 -1.87 21.52
CA LEU A 305 -9.61 -2.13 22.23
C LEU A 305 -10.84 -1.83 21.34
N GLY A 306 -10.84 -0.71 20.62
CA GLY A 306 -11.88 -0.39 19.64
C GLY A 306 -12.04 -1.49 18.59
N ASN A 307 -10.93 -1.97 18.01
CA ASN A 307 -10.95 -3.05 17.02
C ASN A 307 -11.52 -4.37 17.60
N LEU A 308 -11.21 -4.69 18.86
CA LEU A 308 -11.78 -5.83 19.57
C LEU A 308 -13.29 -5.66 19.77
N LEU A 309 -13.74 -4.49 20.20
CA LEU A 309 -15.16 -4.16 20.43
C LEU A 309 -15.98 -4.20 19.12
N VAL A 310 -15.42 -3.75 17.99
CA VAL A 310 -16.04 -3.92 16.66
C VAL A 310 -16.26 -5.40 16.34
N SER A 311 -15.28 -6.27 16.60
CA SER A 311 -15.41 -7.72 16.36
C SER A 311 -16.49 -8.37 17.23
N GLN A 312 -16.76 -7.80 18.42
CA GLN A 312 -17.85 -8.19 19.32
C GLN A 312 -19.19 -7.48 19.02
N LYS A 313 -19.27 -6.63 17.99
CA LYS A 313 -20.43 -5.76 17.67
C LYS A 313 -20.82 -4.75 18.76
N ARG A 314 -19.91 -4.40 19.67
CA ARG A 314 -20.10 -3.36 20.71
C ARG A 314 -19.74 -1.98 20.15
N LEU A 315 -20.51 -1.54 19.16
CA LEU A 315 -20.14 -0.44 18.27
C LEU A 315 -20.01 0.92 18.97
N HIS A 316 -20.88 1.26 19.92
CA HIS A 316 -20.78 2.53 20.66
C HIS A 316 -19.56 2.59 21.59
N GLU A 317 -19.15 1.48 22.21
CA GLU A 317 -17.91 1.45 23.00
C GLU A 317 -16.68 1.56 22.09
N ALA A 318 -16.70 0.91 20.92
CA ALA A 318 -15.65 1.05 19.92
C ALA A 318 -15.54 2.49 19.39
N GLU A 319 -16.69 3.14 19.11
CA GLU A 319 -16.77 4.53 18.71
C GLU A 319 -16.14 5.46 19.76
N ALA A 320 -16.42 5.25 21.05
CA ALA A 320 -15.81 6.00 22.14
C ALA A 320 -14.28 5.84 22.17
N CYS A 321 -13.77 4.61 21.99
CA CYS A 321 -12.33 4.35 21.87
C CYS A 321 -11.70 5.11 20.70
N TYR A 322 -12.28 5.08 19.50
CA TYR A 322 -11.72 5.80 18.35
C TYR A 322 -11.82 7.33 18.50
N LYS A 323 -12.88 7.85 19.11
CA LYS A 323 -13.00 9.27 19.45
C LYS A 323 -11.91 9.71 20.44
N GLN A 324 -11.56 8.88 21.43
CA GLN A 324 -10.43 9.17 22.35
C GLN A 324 -9.07 9.15 21.62
N VAL A 325 -8.87 8.24 20.66
CA VAL A 325 -7.64 8.26 19.84
C VAL A 325 -7.54 9.56 19.04
N LEU A 326 -8.63 10.00 18.42
CA LEU A 326 -8.65 11.19 17.55
C LEU A 326 -8.67 12.52 18.33
N SER A 327 -9.09 12.54 19.59
CA SER A 327 -8.97 13.74 20.46
C SER A 327 -7.54 13.98 20.94
N VAL A 328 -6.76 12.92 21.13
CA VAL A 328 -5.33 12.98 21.51
C VAL A 328 -4.43 13.13 20.28
N GLN A 329 -4.75 12.43 19.19
CA GLN A 329 -3.96 12.39 17.96
C GLN A 329 -4.87 12.42 16.72
N GLU A 330 -5.27 13.62 16.28
CA GLU A 330 -6.12 13.81 15.10
C GLU A 330 -5.53 13.16 13.81
N GLY A 331 -4.19 13.14 13.70
CA GLY A 331 -3.47 12.51 12.59
C GLY A 331 -3.46 10.98 12.59
N PHE A 332 -4.12 10.29 13.53
CA PHE A 332 -4.18 8.83 13.56
C PHE A 332 -5.23 8.31 12.55
N LEU A 333 -4.89 8.37 11.27
CA LEU A 333 -5.82 8.09 10.17
C LEU A 333 -6.40 6.66 10.17
N GLN A 334 -5.75 5.66 10.77
CA GLN A 334 -6.35 4.33 10.95
C GLN A 334 -7.52 4.33 11.95
N ALA A 335 -7.47 5.17 12.99
CA ALA A 335 -8.59 5.32 13.92
C ALA A 335 -9.75 6.05 13.24
N LEU A 336 -9.48 7.01 12.35
CA LEU A 336 -10.49 7.65 11.49
C LEU A 336 -11.17 6.64 10.56
N GLY A 337 -10.41 5.77 9.89
CA GLY A 337 -10.96 4.72 9.01
C GLY A 337 -11.81 3.69 9.76
N MET A 338 -11.43 3.31 10.98
CA MET A 338 -12.23 2.41 11.80
C MET A 338 -13.46 3.09 12.44
N LEU A 339 -13.37 4.38 12.78
CA LEU A 339 -14.52 5.18 13.19
C LEU A 339 -15.55 5.30 12.06
N ALA A 340 -15.09 5.57 10.82
CA ALA A 340 -15.92 5.58 9.62
C ALA A 340 -16.68 4.26 9.44
N TYR A 341 -16.01 3.13 9.67
CA TYR A 341 -16.62 1.81 9.57
C TYR A 341 -17.62 1.54 10.71
N CYS A 342 -17.35 1.98 11.95
CA CYS A 342 -18.35 1.97 13.03
C CYS A 342 -19.60 2.76 12.65
N HIS A 343 -19.43 3.97 12.10
CA HIS A 343 -20.54 4.81 11.66
C HIS A 343 -21.35 4.14 10.54
N ALA A 344 -20.70 3.55 9.53
CA ALA A 344 -21.37 2.75 8.50
C ALA A 344 -22.15 1.55 9.08
N LEU A 345 -21.57 0.80 10.03
CA LEU A 345 -22.23 -0.33 10.71
C LEU A 345 -23.43 0.06 11.61
N MET A 346 -23.51 1.33 12.01
CA MET A 346 -24.62 1.89 12.78
C MET A 346 -25.59 2.73 11.93
N CYS A 347 -25.29 2.94 10.64
CA CYS A 347 -25.92 3.96 9.80
C CYS A 347 -25.94 5.36 10.46
N ASP A 348 -24.87 5.73 11.17
CA ASP A 348 -24.63 7.10 11.60
C ASP A 348 -24.02 7.87 10.43
N TRP A 349 -24.74 8.88 9.93
CA TRP A 349 -24.32 9.67 8.78
C TRP A 349 -23.88 11.10 9.15
N SER A 350 -23.81 11.43 10.44
CA SER A 350 -23.54 12.78 10.96
C SER A 350 -22.27 13.44 10.41
N ARG A 351 -21.25 12.66 10.05
CA ARG A 351 -20.00 13.13 9.42
C ARG A 351 -19.69 12.46 8.07
N TYR A 352 -20.67 11.82 7.42
CA TYR A 352 -20.45 10.96 6.25
C TYR A 352 -19.61 11.63 5.14
N ALA A 353 -20.00 12.83 4.71
CA ALA A 353 -19.33 13.53 3.61
C ALA A 353 -17.89 13.96 3.94
N GLU A 354 -17.65 14.44 5.17
CA GLU A 354 -16.31 14.81 5.64
C GLU A 354 -15.39 13.59 5.71
N THR A 355 -15.87 12.52 6.37
CA THR A 355 -15.12 11.28 6.56
C THR A 355 -14.78 10.64 5.22
N ARG A 356 -15.75 10.55 4.29
CA ARG A 356 -15.52 10.05 2.93
C ARG A 356 -14.40 10.80 2.21
N LYS A 357 -14.44 12.15 2.25
CA LYS A 357 -13.39 13.00 1.65
C LYS A 357 -12.01 12.75 2.28
N ARG A 358 -11.93 12.68 3.61
CA ARG A 358 -10.66 12.43 4.33
C ARG A 358 -10.07 11.06 4.02
N LEU A 359 -10.89 10.02 3.85
CA LEU A 359 -10.40 8.69 3.47
C LEU A 359 -9.87 8.64 2.04
N SER A 360 -10.59 9.27 1.08
CA SER A 360 -10.13 9.41 -0.31
C SER A 360 -8.79 10.16 -0.38
N MET A 361 -8.66 11.32 0.26
CA MET A 361 -7.41 12.09 0.32
C MET A 361 -6.25 11.26 0.89
N ALA A 362 -6.44 10.59 2.03
CA ALA A 362 -5.40 9.77 2.64
C ALA A 362 -4.92 8.63 1.74
N VAL A 363 -5.83 7.99 0.98
CA VAL A 363 -5.47 6.96 -0.01
C VAL A 363 -4.70 7.57 -1.18
N GLN A 364 -5.10 8.73 -1.69
CA GLN A 364 -4.39 9.46 -2.76
C GLN A 364 -2.98 9.90 -2.32
N GLU A 365 -2.79 10.25 -1.05
CA GLU A 365 -1.50 10.56 -0.43
C GLU A 365 -0.62 9.33 -0.14
N GLY A 366 -1.07 8.11 -0.47
CA GLY A 366 -0.30 6.88 -0.26
C GLY A 366 -0.43 6.29 1.15
N ILE A 367 -1.36 6.77 1.98
CA ILE A 367 -1.50 6.39 3.39
C ILE A 367 -2.59 5.32 3.57
N LEU A 368 -2.24 4.21 4.22
CA LEU A 368 -3.20 3.16 4.58
C LEU A 368 -4.03 3.56 5.81
N CYS A 369 -5.06 4.39 5.61
CA CYS A 369 -6.01 4.78 6.64
C CYS A 369 -7.10 3.72 6.92
N VAL A 370 -7.31 2.78 6.01
CA VAL A 370 -8.42 1.80 6.08
C VAL A 370 -8.06 0.53 5.30
N THR A 371 -8.73 -0.60 5.55
CA THR A 371 -8.51 -1.82 4.74
C THR A 371 -9.24 -1.72 3.40
N PRO A 372 -8.73 -2.36 2.32
CA PRO A 372 -9.40 -2.33 1.02
C PRO A 372 -10.87 -2.78 1.08
N PHE A 373 -11.18 -3.84 1.84
CA PHE A 373 -12.56 -4.31 2.03
C PHE A 373 -13.50 -3.27 2.65
N ILE A 374 -13.02 -2.50 3.63
CA ILE A 374 -13.82 -1.42 4.23
C ILE A 374 -13.93 -0.24 3.26
N PHE A 375 -12.88 0.03 2.47
CA PHE A 375 -12.86 1.14 1.50
C PHE A 375 -13.85 0.97 0.33
N LEU A 376 -14.23 -0.28 -0.01
CA LEU A 376 -15.30 -0.60 -0.97
C LEU A 376 -16.65 0.09 -0.68
N ASN A 377 -16.90 0.50 0.57
CA ASN A 377 -18.12 1.24 0.93
C ASN A 377 -18.04 2.72 0.56
N PHE A 378 -16.84 3.29 0.54
CA PHE A 378 -16.64 4.74 0.51
C PHE A 378 -16.24 5.29 -0.87
N SER A 379 -15.75 4.46 -1.80
CA SER A 379 -15.38 4.91 -3.15
C SER A 379 -16.08 4.11 -4.25
N ASP A 380 -16.54 4.83 -5.28
CA ASP A 380 -16.92 4.27 -6.58
C ASP A 380 -15.93 4.69 -7.68
N ASP A 381 -14.66 4.88 -7.32
CA ASP A 381 -13.57 4.98 -8.29
C ASP A 381 -12.67 3.74 -8.21
N PRO A 382 -12.66 2.85 -9.23
CA PRO A 382 -11.86 1.65 -9.17
C PRO A 382 -10.34 1.94 -9.13
N PHE A 383 -9.89 3.13 -9.57
CA PHE A 383 -8.49 3.54 -9.44
C PHE A 383 -8.11 3.93 -7.99
N GLU A 384 -9.00 4.54 -7.21
CA GLU A 384 -8.80 4.71 -5.77
C GLU A 384 -8.78 3.37 -5.03
N LEU A 385 -9.67 2.43 -5.41
CA LEU A 385 -9.66 1.07 -4.84
C LEU A 385 -8.34 0.34 -5.13
N LEU A 386 -7.83 0.42 -6.36
CA LEU A 386 -6.51 -0.09 -6.74
C LEU A 386 -5.38 0.55 -5.93
N THR A 387 -5.46 1.86 -5.70
CA THR A 387 -4.47 2.60 -4.93
C THR A 387 -4.46 2.12 -3.47
N CYS A 388 -5.62 2.00 -2.84
CA CYS A 388 -5.78 1.43 -1.49
C CYS A 388 -5.21 0.00 -1.40
N ALA A 389 -5.51 -0.85 -2.40
CA ALA A 389 -5.00 -2.21 -2.48
C ALA A 389 -3.46 -2.27 -2.65
N LYS A 390 -2.88 -1.44 -3.53
CA LYS A 390 -1.42 -1.34 -3.73
C LYS A 390 -0.70 -0.88 -2.47
N ILE A 391 -1.22 0.14 -1.77
CA ILE A 391 -0.65 0.58 -0.48
C ILE A 391 -0.72 -0.56 0.54
N ARG A 392 -1.86 -1.28 0.59
CA ARG A 392 -2.04 -2.43 1.49
C ARG A 392 -1.03 -3.55 1.18
N ALA A 393 -0.82 -3.85 -0.09
CA ALA A 393 0.11 -4.87 -0.55
C ALA A 393 1.56 -4.49 -0.21
N ASN A 394 2.00 -3.29 -0.57
CA ASN A 394 3.37 -2.82 -0.36
C ASN A 394 3.73 -2.77 1.13
N ASN A 395 2.86 -2.18 1.96
CA ASN A 395 3.10 -2.07 3.42
C ASN A 395 3.17 -3.42 4.17
N LYS A 396 2.76 -4.53 3.56
CA LYS A 396 2.80 -5.86 4.19
C LYS A 396 3.71 -6.88 3.51
N PHE A 397 3.85 -6.84 2.18
CA PHE A 397 4.42 -7.95 1.40
C PHE A 397 5.62 -7.58 0.52
N TYR A 398 6.00 -6.30 0.44
CA TYR A 398 7.14 -5.87 -0.37
C TYR A 398 8.49 -6.48 0.07
N SER A 399 8.60 -6.95 1.32
CA SER A 399 9.81 -7.62 1.87
C SER A 399 9.84 -9.15 1.68
N VAL A 400 9.08 -9.68 0.72
CA VAL A 400 9.10 -11.10 0.34
C VAL A 400 10.27 -11.38 -0.61
N SER A 401 11.48 -11.46 -0.03
CA SER A 401 12.74 -11.63 -0.76
C SER A 401 13.01 -13.05 -1.28
N ASN A 402 12.22 -14.05 -0.86
CA ASN A 402 12.40 -15.47 -1.23
C ASN A 402 11.10 -16.08 -1.79
N VAL A 403 10.79 -15.76 -3.05
CA VAL A 403 9.83 -16.52 -3.87
C VAL A 403 10.56 -17.74 -4.43
N GLN A 404 10.31 -18.92 -3.87
CA GLN A 404 10.89 -20.16 -4.39
C GLN A 404 10.28 -20.49 -5.75
N LYS A 405 11.14 -20.82 -6.73
CA LYS A 405 10.70 -21.28 -8.05
C LYS A 405 10.01 -22.64 -7.90
N ILE A 406 8.74 -22.71 -8.28
CA ILE A 406 7.94 -23.93 -8.23
C ILE A 406 8.34 -24.82 -9.43
N PRO A 407 8.62 -26.13 -9.23
CA PRO A 407 8.87 -27.04 -10.33
C PRO A 407 7.60 -27.27 -11.17
N MET A 408 7.77 -27.68 -12.43
CA MET A 408 6.65 -28.08 -13.28
C MET A 408 6.18 -29.49 -12.88
N TYR A 409 4.99 -29.58 -12.30
CA TYR A 409 4.32 -30.83 -11.96
C TYR A 409 3.83 -31.56 -13.22
N ARG A 410 3.74 -32.89 -13.13
CA ARG A 410 3.26 -33.77 -14.21
C ARG A 410 2.41 -34.90 -13.66
N HIS A 411 1.11 -34.68 -13.67
CA HIS A 411 0.07 -35.61 -13.25
C HIS A 411 -1.07 -35.62 -14.29
N LYS A 412 -2.14 -36.39 -14.05
CA LYS A 412 -3.24 -36.58 -15.02
C LYS A 412 -4.41 -35.61 -14.85
N LYS A 413 -4.52 -34.95 -13.70
CA LYS A 413 -5.66 -34.10 -13.33
C LYS A 413 -5.13 -32.78 -12.77
N ILE A 414 -5.78 -31.67 -13.10
CA ILE A 414 -5.43 -30.37 -12.54
C ILE A 414 -5.79 -30.37 -11.05
N ARG A 415 -4.80 -30.13 -10.19
CA ARG A 415 -4.96 -30.02 -8.74
C ARG A 415 -5.33 -28.59 -8.36
N LEU A 416 -6.60 -28.42 -8.02
CA LEU A 416 -7.25 -27.13 -7.77
C LEU A 416 -7.49 -26.95 -6.27
N ALA A 417 -6.77 -26.03 -5.63
CA ALA A 417 -6.93 -25.71 -4.21
C ALA A 417 -7.80 -24.47 -4.01
N TYR A 418 -8.95 -24.62 -3.37
CA TYR A 418 -9.77 -23.51 -2.90
C TYR A 418 -9.38 -23.13 -1.47
N VAL A 419 -8.98 -21.88 -1.26
CA VAL A 419 -8.45 -21.40 0.03
C VAL A 419 -9.39 -20.37 0.63
N SER A 420 -9.90 -20.62 1.84
CA SER A 420 -10.88 -19.72 2.48
C SER A 420 -10.85 -19.76 4.01
N PRO A 421 -11.13 -18.63 4.69
CA PRO A 421 -11.48 -18.64 6.11
C PRO A 421 -12.96 -18.96 6.35
N ASP A 422 -13.74 -19.14 5.29
CA ASP A 422 -15.20 -19.07 5.30
C ASP A 422 -15.89 -20.37 4.85
N PHE A 423 -15.20 -21.50 4.93
CA PHE A 423 -15.80 -22.84 4.88
C PHE A 423 -16.59 -23.15 6.16
N LYS A 424 -17.69 -22.42 6.34
CA LYS A 424 -18.60 -22.42 7.50
C LYS A 424 -19.95 -21.83 7.07
N LYS A 425 -20.85 -21.55 8.01
CA LYS A 425 -22.09 -20.77 7.79
C LYS A 425 -21.79 -19.32 7.33
N HIS A 426 -21.45 -19.15 6.06
CA HIS A 426 -21.03 -17.88 5.43
C HIS A 426 -21.43 -17.82 3.94
N PRO A 427 -21.71 -16.64 3.36
CA PRO A 427 -22.06 -16.49 1.94
C PRO A 427 -21.18 -17.22 0.93
N VAL A 428 -19.84 -17.22 1.11
CA VAL A 428 -18.90 -17.96 0.24
C VAL A 428 -19.28 -19.44 0.15
N ALA A 429 -19.46 -20.12 1.29
CA ALA A 429 -19.88 -21.52 1.32
C ALA A 429 -21.25 -21.74 0.67
N TYR A 430 -22.19 -20.79 0.80
CA TYR A 430 -23.51 -20.89 0.19
C TYR A 430 -23.49 -20.76 -1.33
N LEU A 431 -22.47 -20.11 -1.91
CA LEU A 431 -22.36 -19.86 -3.35
C LEU A 431 -21.59 -20.98 -4.05
N ILE A 432 -20.56 -21.55 -3.42
CA ILE A 432 -19.66 -22.53 -4.05
C ILE A 432 -19.99 -24.00 -3.75
N ALA A 433 -20.80 -24.34 -2.73
CA ALA A 433 -20.96 -25.74 -2.32
C ALA A 433 -21.44 -26.66 -3.47
N ASP A 434 -22.46 -26.23 -4.22
CA ASP A 434 -22.97 -26.98 -5.39
C ASP A 434 -21.89 -27.10 -6.50
N LEU A 435 -21.04 -26.08 -6.69
CA LEU A 435 -19.94 -26.10 -7.67
C LEU A 435 -18.85 -27.11 -7.28
N ILE A 436 -18.41 -27.08 -6.02
CA ILE A 436 -17.38 -28.00 -5.50
C ILE A 436 -17.84 -29.47 -5.65
N GLU A 437 -19.09 -29.75 -5.31
CA GLU A 437 -19.69 -31.10 -5.45
C GLU A 437 -19.75 -31.58 -6.91
N ARG A 438 -19.86 -30.65 -7.88
CA ARG A 438 -20.10 -30.99 -9.29
C ARG A 438 -18.86 -31.04 -10.17
N HIS A 439 -17.74 -30.43 -9.76
CA HIS A 439 -16.51 -30.37 -10.57
C HIS A 439 -16.13 -31.73 -11.21
N ASP A 440 -15.71 -31.73 -12.47
CA ASP A 440 -15.40 -32.97 -13.19
C ASP A 440 -14.18 -33.68 -12.60
N ARG A 441 -14.43 -34.70 -11.77
CA ARG A 441 -13.39 -35.50 -11.12
C ARG A 441 -12.60 -36.40 -12.07
N SER A 442 -12.91 -36.44 -13.36
CA SER A 442 -12.02 -37.03 -14.37
C SER A 442 -10.88 -36.07 -14.78
N LEU A 443 -11.12 -34.76 -14.74
CA LEU A 443 -10.18 -33.70 -15.12
C LEU A 443 -9.52 -33.01 -13.92
N PHE A 444 -10.21 -32.91 -12.78
CA PHE A 444 -9.77 -32.18 -11.60
C PHE A 444 -9.63 -33.06 -10.36
N GLU A 445 -8.68 -32.71 -9.50
CA GLU A 445 -8.64 -33.09 -8.08
C GLU A 445 -8.85 -31.79 -7.30
N VAL A 446 -9.86 -31.73 -6.43
CA VAL A 446 -10.34 -30.49 -5.80
C VAL A 446 -10.07 -30.52 -4.30
N ILE A 447 -9.19 -29.62 -3.84
CA ILE A 447 -8.68 -29.55 -2.47
C ILE A 447 -9.27 -28.33 -1.75
N GLY A 448 -9.84 -28.53 -0.55
CA GLY A 448 -10.26 -27.45 0.34
C GLY A 448 -9.17 -27.10 1.36
N VAL A 449 -8.78 -25.83 1.44
CA VAL A 449 -7.78 -25.33 2.41
C VAL A 449 -8.41 -24.29 3.34
N SER A 450 -8.79 -24.72 4.55
CA SER A 450 -9.35 -23.87 5.61
C SER A 450 -8.26 -23.07 6.32
N ILE A 451 -8.23 -21.75 6.13
CA ILE A 451 -7.34 -20.82 6.84
C ILE A 451 -8.02 -20.11 8.03
N GLY A 452 -9.32 -20.34 8.22
CA GLY A 452 -10.16 -19.71 9.26
C GLY A 452 -10.45 -20.65 10.43
N PRO A 453 -11.10 -20.15 11.49
CA PRO A 453 -11.40 -20.97 12.67
C PRO A 453 -12.31 -22.16 12.31
N PRO A 454 -12.11 -23.33 12.93
CA PRO A 454 -12.91 -24.52 12.67
C PRO A 454 -14.38 -24.30 13.07
N SER A 455 -15.30 -24.94 12.33
CA SER A 455 -16.75 -24.88 12.59
C SER A 455 -17.37 -26.27 12.52
N GLY A 456 -18.25 -26.62 13.46
CA GLY A 456 -19.01 -27.88 13.42
C GLY A 456 -20.31 -27.81 12.59
N ASP A 457 -20.57 -26.68 11.91
CA ASP A 457 -21.86 -26.42 11.27
C ASP A 457 -22.07 -27.21 9.95
N LYS A 458 -23.33 -27.28 9.50
CA LYS A 458 -23.72 -28.11 8.35
C LYS A 458 -23.03 -27.75 7.04
N TRP A 459 -22.62 -26.49 6.85
CA TRP A 459 -21.95 -26.04 5.63
C TRP A 459 -20.48 -26.44 5.61
N ARG A 460 -19.80 -26.44 6.76
CA ARG A 460 -18.47 -27.05 6.88
C ARG A 460 -18.53 -28.51 6.44
N LYS A 461 -19.42 -29.30 7.05
CA LYS A 461 -19.56 -30.74 6.76
C LYS A 461 -19.89 -31.03 5.29
N ARG A 462 -20.77 -30.22 4.69
CA ARG A 462 -21.10 -30.31 3.25
C ARG A 462 -19.86 -30.09 2.38
N LEU A 463 -19.09 -29.04 2.66
CA LEU A 463 -17.86 -28.75 1.92
C LEU A 463 -16.79 -29.82 2.13
N GLU A 464 -16.54 -30.26 3.37
CA GLU A 464 -15.61 -31.35 3.70
C GLU A 464 -15.92 -32.66 2.96
N GLN A 465 -17.21 -32.93 2.69
CA GLN A 465 -17.66 -34.09 1.89
C GLN A 465 -17.58 -33.83 0.38
N GLY A 466 -17.65 -32.57 -0.06
CA GLY A 466 -17.59 -32.18 -1.46
C GLY A 466 -16.16 -32.11 -2.02
N PHE A 467 -15.15 -31.85 -1.19
CA PHE A 467 -13.73 -31.84 -1.60
C PHE A 467 -13.13 -33.25 -1.64
N ASP A 468 -12.20 -33.52 -2.56
CA ASP A 468 -11.45 -34.79 -2.60
C ASP A 468 -10.45 -34.89 -1.43
N GLN A 469 -9.91 -33.75 -1.00
CA GLN A 469 -9.09 -33.59 0.21
C GLN A 469 -9.45 -32.29 0.93
N PHE A 470 -9.49 -32.32 2.26
CA PHE A 470 -9.74 -31.13 3.08
C PHE A 470 -8.65 -30.93 4.14
N LEU A 471 -8.07 -29.74 4.19
CA LEU A 471 -6.99 -29.38 5.10
C LEU A 471 -7.42 -28.22 6.01
N ASP A 472 -7.28 -28.39 7.33
CA ASP A 472 -7.31 -27.26 8.26
C ASP A 472 -5.89 -26.78 8.57
N VAL A 473 -5.63 -25.50 8.32
CA VAL A 473 -4.30 -24.90 8.38
C VAL A 473 -4.27 -23.56 9.13
N GLN A 474 -5.34 -23.20 9.85
CA GLN A 474 -5.46 -21.92 10.55
C GLN A 474 -4.26 -21.64 11.48
N GLY A 475 -3.89 -22.64 12.30
CA GLY A 475 -2.78 -22.58 13.26
C GLY A 475 -1.39 -22.83 12.66
N LEU A 476 -1.27 -23.17 11.38
CA LEU A 476 0.02 -23.53 10.78
C LEU A 476 0.81 -22.30 10.29
N SER A 477 2.13 -22.37 10.46
CA SER A 477 3.07 -21.37 9.92
C SER A 477 2.95 -21.28 8.39
N THR A 478 3.30 -20.14 7.79
CA THR A 478 3.26 -19.98 6.33
C THR A 478 4.17 -20.99 5.62
N GLU A 479 5.36 -21.28 6.13
CA GLU A 479 6.26 -22.29 5.54
C GLU A 479 5.66 -23.71 5.61
N THR A 480 4.99 -24.06 6.70
CA THR A 480 4.31 -25.36 6.84
C THR A 480 3.14 -25.50 5.85
N VAL A 481 2.41 -24.41 5.59
CA VAL A 481 1.36 -24.39 4.56
C VAL A 481 1.96 -24.53 3.16
N LEU A 482 3.01 -23.76 2.85
CA LEU A 482 3.71 -23.86 1.55
C LEU A 482 4.25 -25.28 1.31
N GLY A 483 4.91 -25.89 2.30
CA GLY A 483 5.38 -27.28 2.23
C GLY A 483 4.25 -28.25 1.86
N LYS A 484 3.11 -28.19 2.57
CA LYS A 484 1.94 -29.03 2.26
C LYS A 484 1.40 -28.82 0.83
N MET A 485 1.43 -27.60 0.31
CA MET A 485 1.01 -27.32 -1.08
C MET A 485 2.03 -27.81 -2.12
N ARG A 486 3.32 -27.92 -1.76
CA ARG A 486 4.35 -28.56 -2.58
C ARG A 486 4.23 -30.08 -2.56
N ASP A 487 4.01 -30.68 -1.40
CA ASP A 487 3.83 -32.13 -1.21
C ASP A 487 2.60 -32.64 -1.98
N LEU A 488 1.55 -31.81 -2.09
CA LEU A 488 0.36 -32.08 -2.90
C LEU A 488 0.49 -31.67 -4.37
N GLU A 489 1.57 -31.02 -4.77
CA GLU A 489 1.79 -30.52 -6.15
C GLU A 489 0.60 -29.69 -6.68
N ILE A 490 0.11 -28.72 -5.90
CA ILE A 490 -1.02 -27.88 -6.28
C ILE A 490 -0.65 -27.00 -7.50
N ASP A 491 -1.48 -27.03 -8.54
CA ASP A 491 -1.28 -26.29 -9.79
C ASP A 491 -1.91 -24.89 -9.76
N ILE A 492 -3.16 -24.84 -9.28
CA ILE A 492 -3.98 -23.63 -9.22
C ILE A 492 -4.45 -23.43 -7.77
N ALA A 493 -4.15 -22.27 -7.19
CA ALA A 493 -4.70 -21.85 -5.91
C ALA A 493 -5.70 -20.70 -6.10
N VAL A 494 -6.94 -20.91 -5.64
CA VAL A 494 -8.03 -19.95 -5.69
C VAL A 494 -8.20 -19.29 -4.32
N ASP A 495 -7.90 -18.00 -4.23
CA ASP A 495 -8.15 -17.17 -3.05
C ASP A 495 -9.64 -16.79 -3.00
N LEU A 496 -10.36 -17.34 -2.02
CA LEU A 496 -11.76 -17.01 -1.71
C LEU A 496 -11.88 -16.01 -0.55
N ALA A 497 -10.87 -15.16 -0.33
CA ALA A 497 -10.79 -14.27 0.84
C ALA A 497 -10.16 -12.90 0.58
N GLY A 498 -9.07 -12.81 -0.19
CA GLY A 498 -8.38 -11.55 -0.50
C GLY A 498 -8.03 -10.73 0.76
N TYR A 499 -8.77 -9.65 1.01
CA TYR A 499 -8.60 -8.77 2.18
C TYR A 499 -9.73 -8.81 3.22
N THR A 500 -10.55 -9.86 3.25
CA THR A 500 -11.59 -10.07 4.28
C THR A 500 -11.03 -10.53 5.64
N THR A 501 -11.91 -10.69 6.63
CA THR A 501 -11.55 -11.12 8.00
C THR A 501 -10.94 -12.54 8.01
N HIS A 502 -9.83 -12.72 8.74
CA HIS A 502 -9.03 -13.96 8.79
C HIS A 502 -8.42 -14.41 7.45
N SER A 503 -8.41 -13.56 6.42
CA SER A 503 -7.62 -13.78 5.21
C SER A 503 -6.11 -13.91 5.51
N ARG A 504 -5.40 -14.69 4.69
CA ARG A 504 -3.95 -14.93 4.79
C ARG A 504 -3.21 -14.65 3.47
N PRO A 505 -3.35 -13.46 2.85
CA PRO A 505 -2.67 -13.15 1.59
C PRO A 505 -1.14 -13.32 1.63
N GLU A 506 -0.51 -13.38 2.82
CA GLU A 506 0.92 -13.69 2.95
C GLU A 506 1.33 -15.07 2.39
N ILE A 507 0.41 -16.04 2.33
CA ILE A 507 0.71 -17.37 1.76
C ILE A 507 0.74 -17.31 0.22
N PHE A 508 -0.12 -16.49 -0.39
CA PHE A 508 -0.15 -16.23 -1.82
C PHE A 508 1.02 -15.35 -2.26
N ALA A 509 1.43 -14.37 -1.44
CA ALA A 509 2.62 -13.55 -1.68
C ALA A 509 3.91 -14.39 -1.78
N ARG A 510 3.95 -15.58 -1.16
CA ARG A 510 5.05 -16.56 -1.28
C ARG A 510 4.88 -17.57 -2.42
N ARG A 511 3.93 -17.31 -3.34
CA ARG A 511 3.48 -18.21 -4.42
C ARG A 511 3.05 -19.57 -3.86
N LEU A 512 1.84 -19.63 -3.32
CA LEU A 512 1.19 -20.85 -2.83
C LEU A 512 1.14 -21.94 -3.92
N ALA A 513 0.80 -21.55 -5.15
CA ALA A 513 0.75 -22.41 -6.34
C ALA A 513 1.35 -21.70 -7.58
N PRO A 514 1.67 -22.44 -8.67
CA PRO A 514 2.11 -21.87 -9.94
C PRO A 514 1.18 -20.79 -10.50
N VAL A 515 -0.12 -21.09 -10.51
CA VAL A 515 -1.20 -20.16 -10.92
C VAL A 515 -2.01 -19.78 -9.69
N GLN A 516 -2.25 -18.48 -9.51
CA GLN A 516 -3.02 -17.97 -8.39
C GLN A 516 -4.17 -17.07 -8.87
N VAL A 517 -5.37 -17.30 -8.33
CA VAL A 517 -6.61 -16.71 -8.82
C VAL A 517 -7.38 -16.06 -7.66
N ASN A 518 -7.71 -14.78 -7.75
CA ASN A 518 -8.68 -14.13 -6.87
C ASN A 518 -10.09 -14.45 -7.36
N TYR A 519 -10.94 -15.03 -6.51
CA TYR A 519 -12.32 -15.34 -6.86
C TYR A 519 -13.31 -15.14 -5.71
N LEU A 520 -14.38 -14.42 -6.01
CA LEU A 520 -15.65 -14.29 -5.27
C LEU A 520 -15.61 -13.67 -3.87
N GLY A 521 -14.79 -14.18 -2.94
CA GLY A 521 -14.86 -13.79 -1.52
C GLY A 521 -14.49 -12.33 -1.26
N PHE A 522 -13.62 -11.76 -2.11
CA PHE A 522 -13.25 -10.35 -2.09
C PHE A 522 -13.58 -9.71 -3.45
N PRO A 523 -14.64 -8.88 -3.54
CA PRO A 523 -15.09 -8.27 -4.79
C PRO A 523 -14.24 -7.03 -5.15
N GLY A 524 -12.94 -7.23 -5.41
CA GLY A 524 -12.00 -6.17 -5.76
C GLY A 524 -10.59 -6.67 -6.05
N THR A 525 -9.75 -5.76 -6.54
CA THR A 525 -8.32 -5.97 -6.86
C THR A 525 -7.46 -6.20 -5.61
N ILE A 526 -6.56 -7.19 -5.65
CA ILE A 526 -5.54 -7.40 -4.60
C ILE A 526 -4.43 -6.35 -4.68
N GLY A 527 -4.27 -5.64 -5.80
CA GLY A 527 -3.27 -4.58 -5.96
C GLY A 527 -1.82 -5.08 -5.92
N ALA A 528 -1.56 -6.35 -6.30
CA ALA A 528 -0.25 -6.98 -6.19
C ALA A 528 0.01 -8.07 -7.24
N ASP A 529 1.25 -8.15 -7.72
CA ASP A 529 1.67 -9.05 -8.81
C ASP A 529 1.81 -10.54 -8.41
N PHE A 530 1.43 -10.89 -7.17
CA PHE A 530 1.44 -12.28 -6.73
C PHE A 530 0.16 -13.04 -7.08
N ILE A 531 -0.97 -12.37 -7.33
CA ILE A 531 -2.16 -13.02 -7.90
C ILE A 531 -2.18 -12.77 -9.41
N ASP A 532 -2.33 -13.84 -10.19
CA ASP A 532 -2.23 -13.78 -11.65
C ASP A 532 -3.55 -13.37 -12.31
N TYR A 533 -4.66 -13.93 -11.83
CA TYR A 533 -5.97 -13.80 -12.45
C TYR A 533 -7.08 -13.37 -11.47
N LEU A 534 -8.09 -12.67 -11.97
CA LEU A 534 -9.34 -12.37 -11.27
C LEU A 534 -10.51 -12.82 -12.15
N ILE A 535 -11.38 -13.69 -11.61
CA ILE A 535 -12.56 -14.20 -12.32
C ILE A 535 -13.70 -13.20 -12.21
N ALA A 536 -14.21 -12.74 -13.35
CA ALA A 536 -15.27 -11.74 -13.49
C ALA A 536 -16.18 -12.05 -14.69
N ASP A 537 -17.05 -11.10 -15.04
CA ASP A 537 -17.79 -11.05 -16.30
C ASP A 537 -17.66 -9.63 -16.90
N ARG A 538 -18.07 -9.49 -18.18
CA ARG A 538 -17.92 -8.22 -18.91
C ARG A 538 -18.80 -7.09 -18.38
N PHE A 539 -19.86 -7.37 -17.61
CA PHE A 539 -20.68 -6.34 -17.02
C PHE A 539 -20.05 -5.81 -15.73
N VAL A 540 -19.57 -6.70 -14.84
CA VAL A 540 -19.00 -6.32 -13.54
C VAL A 540 -17.61 -5.68 -13.67
N ILE A 541 -16.81 -6.09 -14.67
CA ILE A 541 -15.59 -5.37 -15.09
C ILE A 541 -15.63 -5.12 -16.62
N PRO A 542 -16.16 -3.97 -17.07
CA PRO A 542 -16.03 -3.54 -18.46
C PRO A 542 -14.57 -3.51 -18.91
N GLU A 543 -14.29 -3.84 -20.17
CA GLU A 543 -12.92 -3.99 -20.69
C GLU A 543 -12.08 -2.70 -20.53
N ALA A 544 -12.71 -1.53 -20.67
CA ALA A 544 -12.10 -0.22 -20.42
C ALA A 544 -11.59 -0.01 -18.97
N LEU A 545 -12.06 -0.81 -18.00
CA LEU A 545 -11.68 -0.72 -16.59
C LEU A 545 -10.70 -1.81 -16.14
N GLN A 546 -10.22 -2.70 -17.02
CA GLN A 546 -9.20 -3.70 -16.67
C GLN A 546 -7.93 -3.08 -16.07
N SER A 547 -7.56 -1.87 -16.50
CA SER A 547 -6.39 -1.13 -16.00
C SER A 547 -6.49 -0.70 -14.53
N ALA A 548 -7.69 -0.79 -13.93
CA ALA A 548 -7.94 -0.57 -12.51
C ALA A 548 -7.76 -1.84 -11.65
N TYR A 549 -7.30 -2.95 -12.22
CA TYR A 549 -7.01 -4.21 -11.53
C TYR A 549 -5.54 -4.61 -11.77
N SER A 550 -4.89 -5.25 -10.79
CA SER A 550 -3.52 -5.77 -10.97
C SER A 550 -3.53 -7.11 -11.72
N GLU A 551 -4.49 -7.95 -11.34
CA GLU A 551 -4.76 -9.26 -11.88
C GLU A 551 -5.22 -9.18 -13.34
N LYS A 552 -4.97 -10.24 -14.11
CA LYS A 552 -5.55 -10.38 -15.45
C LYS A 552 -6.99 -10.87 -15.35
N ILE A 553 -7.89 -10.13 -15.98
CA ILE A 553 -9.31 -10.44 -15.90
C ILE A 553 -9.63 -11.67 -16.76
N VAL A 554 -10.34 -12.62 -16.17
CA VAL A 554 -10.89 -13.78 -16.87
C VAL A 554 -12.39 -13.64 -16.91
N TYR A 555 -12.91 -13.44 -18.12
CA TYR A 555 -14.34 -13.24 -18.34
C TYR A 555 -15.08 -14.56 -18.51
N LEU A 556 -15.96 -14.87 -17.55
CA LEU A 556 -17.00 -15.86 -17.74
C LEU A 556 -18.10 -15.28 -18.67
N PRO A 557 -18.80 -16.12 -19.46
CA PRO A 557 -19.79 -15.66 -20.43
C PRO A 557 -20.99 -14.89 -19.83
N ASP A 558 -21.52 -15.38 -18.70
CA ASP A 558 -22.83 -14.96 -18.19
C ASP A 558 -22.74 -14.08 -16.94
N THR A 559 -22.10 -14.56 -15.88
CA THR A 559 -21.89 -13.84 -14.61
C THR A 559 -20.69 -14.39 -13.87
N PHE A 560 -20.04 -13.57 -13.05
CA PHE A 560 -18.97 -13.98 -12.16
C PHE A 560 -19.44 -14.92 -11.03
N GLN A 561 -20.72 -14.93 -10.66
CA GLN A 561 -21.18 -15.55 -9.41
C GLN A 561 -21.88 -16.90 -9.63
N SER A 562 -21.31 -17.97 -9.06
CA SER A 562 -22.02 -19.23 -8.86
C SER A 562 -23.18 -19.05 -7.87
N ALA A 563 -24.43 -19.29 -8.28
CA ALA A 563 -25.59 -19.31 -7.38
C ALA A 563 -26.11 -20.74 -7.17
N ALA A 564 -25.73 -21.33 -6.04
CA ALA A 564 -26.25 -22.62 -5.59
C ALA A 564 -27.77 -22.62 -5.38
N THR A 565 -28.41 -23.75 -5.65
CA THR A 565 -29.84 -23.93 -5.38
C THR A 565 -30.09 -24.07 -3.88
N ARG A 566 -31.01 -23.27 -3.32
CA ARG A 566 -31.22 -23.18 -1.86
C ARG A 566 -32.63 -23.59 -1.45
N GLN A 567 -32.73 -24.39 -0.39
CA GLN A 567 -34.02 -24.77 0.18
C GLN A 567 -34.75 -23.54 0.76
N ILE A 568 -35.96 -23.29 0.29
CA ILE A 568 -36.87 -22.26 0.79
C ILE A 568 -37.91 -22.95 1.66
N ALA A 569 -38.27 -22.38 2.82
CA ALA A 569 -39.34 -22.95 3.66
C ALA A 569 -40.70 -22.90 2.94
N GLU A 570 -41.53 -23.91 3.15
CA GLU A 570 -42.88 -23.99 2.59
C GLU A 570 -43.84 -23.05 3.33
N THR A 571 -43.93 -23.20 4.66
CA THR A 571 -44.79 -22.39 5.52
C THR A 571 -44.16 -21.07 5.93
N LEU A 572 -44.96 -20.01 5.94
CA LEU A 572 -44.57 -18.66 6.34
C LEU A 572 -45.56 -18.07 7.37
N PRO A 573 -45.08 -17.28 8.35
CA PRO A 573 -45.93 -16.37 9.11
C PRO A 573 -46.63 -15.35 8.20
N SER A 574 -47.72 -14.71 8.65
CA SER A 574 -48.39 -13.61 7.94
C SER A 574 -47.52 -12.36 7.81
N ARG A 575 -47.90 -11.40 6.94
CA ARG A 575 -47.25 -10.08 6.87
C ARG A 575 -47.26 -9.40 8.24
N THR A 576 -48.40 -9.40 8.95
CA THR A 576 -48.50 -8.88 10.33
C THR A 576 -47.53 -9.50 11.33
N ALA A 577 -47.20 -10.79 11.22
CA ALA A 577 -46.24 -11.44 12.12
C ALA A 577 -44.79 -10.94 11.94
N TYR A 578 -44.50 -10.24 10.83
CA TYR A 578 -43.24 -9.53 10.58
C TYR A 578 -43.34 -8.01 10.85
N GLY A 579 -44.48 -7.51 11.33
CA GLY A 579 -44.75 -6.07 11.47
C GLY A 579 -45.05 -5.37 10.14
N LEU A 580 -45.29 -6.11 9.06
CA LEU A 580 -45.68 -5.57 7.76
C LEU A 580 -47.20 -5.36 7.70
N PRO A 581 -47.69 -4.39 6.90
CA PRO A 581 -49.12 -4.21 6.67
C PRO A 581 -49.68 -5.36 5.82
N GLU A 582 -50.90 -5.81 6.11
CA GLU A 582 -51.60 -6.85 5.31
C GLU A 582 -51.88 -6.40 3.87
N LYS A 583 -51.97 -5.09 3.62
CA LYS A 583 -52.15 -4.49 2.30
C LYS A 583 -51.25 -3.26 2.17
N GLY A 584 -50.70 -3.05 0.98
CA GLY A 584 -49.70 -2.01 0.71
C GLY A 584 -48.44 -2.61 0.10
N PHE A 585 -47.62 -1.74 -0.51
CA PHE A 585 -46.42 -2.15 -1.23
C PHE A 585 -45.22 -2.29 -0.29
N VAL A 586 -44.53 -3.42 -0.32
CA VAL A 586 -43.38 -3.72 0.54
C VAL A 586 -42.10 -3.63 -0.28
N PHE A 587 -41.44 -2.48 -0.22
CA PHE A 587 -40.05 -2.37 -0.64
C PHE A 587 -39.15 -3.16 0.33
N CYS A 588 -38.12 -3.83 -0.17
CA CYS A 588 -37.21 -4.64 0.66
C CYS A 588 -35.74 -4.30 0.41
N CYS A 589 -34.93 -4.23 1.46
CA CYS A 589 -33.47 -4.26 1.34
C CYS A 589 -32.84 -5.03 2.51
N PHE A 590 -32.53 -6.31 2.29
CA PHE A 590 -31.85 -7.16 3.29
C PHE A 590 -30.32 -7.16 3.16
N ASN A 591 -29.75 -6.12 2.54
CA ASN A 591 -28.32 -5.87 2.53
C ASN A 591 -27.80 -5.55 3.95
N ASN A 592 -26.49 -5.73 4.16
CA ASN A 592 -25.84 -5.32 5.41
C ASN A 592 -25.85 -3.79 5.55
N SER A 593 -26.01 -3.30 6.79
CA SER A 593 -26.13 -1.89 7.17
C SER A 593 -25.04 -0.98 6.60
N TYR A 594 -23.79 -1.46 6.57
CA TYR A 594 -22.64 -0.73 6.04
C TYR A 594 -22.73 -0.39 4.54
N LYS A 595 -23.69 -0.97 3.80
CA LYS A 595 -23.95 -0.66 2.39
C LYS A 595 -24.91 0.52 2.21
N PHE A 596 -25.57 0.97 3.28
CA PHE A 596 -26.55 2.06 3.22
C PHE A 596 -25.87 3.41 3.34
N HIS A 597 -26.12 4.27 2.35
CA HIS A 597 -25.51 5.59 2.20
C HIS A 597 -26.60 6.65 1.99
N PRO A 598 -26.39 7.90 2.46
CA PRO A 598 -27.41 8.95 2.37
C PRO A 598 -28.03 9.12 0.97
N PRO A 599 -27.27 9.20 -0.15
CA PRO A 599 -27.86 9.51 -1.45
C PRO A 599 -28.89 8.48 -1.94
N VAL A 600 -28.64 7.19 -1.72
CA VAL A 600 -29.59 6.12 -2.10
C VAL A 600 -30.76 6.01 -1.09
N PHE A 601 -30.52 6.34 0.18
CA PHE A 601 -31.59 6.41 1.18
C PHE A 601 -32.52 7.62 0.95
N ASP A 602 -32.00 8.74 0.44
CA ASP A 602 -32.79 9.89 0.02
C ASP A 602 -33.82 9.48 -1.06
N VAL A 603 -33.38 8.67 -2.05
CA VAL A 603 -34.27 8.06 -3.05
C VAL A 603 -35.33 7.18 -2.40
N TRP A 604 -34.93 6.29 -1.49
CA TRP A 604 -35.88 5.39 -0.82
C TRP A 604 -36.94 6.15 -0.02
N MET A 605 -36.59 7.27 0.62
CA MET A 605 -37.56 8.11 1.32
C MET A 605 -38.49 8.83 0.35
N ARG A 606 -38.01 9.29 -0.82
CA ARG A 606 -38.89 9.83 -1.88
C ARG A 606 -39.81 8.77 -2.48
N LEU A 607 -39.36 7.53 -2.64
CA LEU A 607 -40.22 6.41 -3.07
C LEU A 607 -41.33 6.14 -2.04
N LEU A 608 -41.01 6.14 -0.74
CA LEU A 608 -42.02 6.06 0.30
C LEU A 608 -42.99 7.26 0.25
N ALA A 609 -42.51 8.49 0.05
CA ALA A 609 -43.39 9.66 -0.09
C ALA A 609 -44.37 9.53 -1.27
N GLN A 610 -43.91 9.01 -2.40
CA GLN A 610 -44.69 8.92 -3.65
C GLN A 610 -45.64 7.70 -3.68
N VAL A 611 -45.30 6.60 -3.01
CA VAL A 611 -46.12 5.39 -2.97
C VAL A 611 -46.84 5.30 -1.62
N GLU A 612 -48.10 5.73 -1.58
CA GLU A 612 -48.94 5.70 -0.37
C GLU A 612 -49.05 4.29 0.24
N ASN A 613 -49.11 4.22 1.57
CA ASN A 613 -49.21 2.97 2.35
C ASN A 613 -48.07 1.96 2.12
N SER A 614 -47.01 2.32 1.40
CA SER A 614 -45.83 1.46 1.25
C SER A 614 -44.93 1.49 2.49
N VAL A 615 -44.15 0.42 2.68
CA VAL A 615 -43.14 0.32 3.75
C VAL A 615 -41.80 -0.12 3.17
N LEU A 616 -40.70 0.25 3.83
CA LEU A 616 -39.36 -0.23 3.54
C LEU A 616 -38.95 -1.27 4.59
N TRP A 617 -38.73 -2.50 4.15
CA TRP A 617 -38.40 -3.63 5.00
C TRP A 617 -36.90 -3.94 4.96
N LEU A 618 -36.24 -3.72 6.10
CA LEU A 618 -34.80 -3.81 6.27
C LEU A 618 -34.42 -4.97 7.18
N LEU A 619 -33.17 -5.44 7.12
CA LEU A 619 -32.68 -6.44 8.08
C LEU A 619 -32.35 -5.78 9.43
N LYS A 620 -32.83 -6.34 10.55
CA LYS A 620 -32.40 -5.92 11.89
C LYS A 620 -30.97 -6.40 12.17
N GLU A 621 -30.02 -5.53 11.86
CA GLU A 621 -28.59 -5.72 12.06
C GLU A 621 -28.17 -5.59 13.53
N ASN A 622 -28.59 -4.47 14.15
CA ASN A 622 -28.37 -4.09 15.54
C ASN A 622 -29.35 -2.94 15.89
N ASP A 623 -29.51 -2.61 17.17
CA ASP A 623 -30.48 -1.60 17.62
C ASP A 623 -30.09 -0.15 17.23
N ALA A 624 -28.80 0.14 17.01
CA ALA A 624 -28.35 1.46 16.57
C ALA A 624 -28.79 1.74 15.12
N VAL A 625 -28.70 0.75 14.22
CA VAL A 625 -29.19 0.85 12.83
C VAL A 625 -30.69 1.14 12.80
N GLU A 626 -31.49 0.42 13.60
CA GLU A 626 -32.94 0.68 13.67
C GLU A 626 -33.23 2.10 14.15
N LYS A 627 -32.60 2.53 15.25
CA LYS A 627 -32.77 3.88 15.80
C LYS A 627 -32.35 4.97 14.81
N ASN A 628 -31.17 4.83 14.21
CA ASN A 628 -30.59 5.85 13.34
C ASN A 628 -31.38 5.97 12.04
N LEU A 629 -31.69 4.86 11.36
CA LEU A 629 -32.47 4.92 10.11
C LEU A 629 -33.91 5.44 10.33
N ARG A 630 -34.54 5.14 11.48
CA ARG A 630 -35.83 5.76 11.86
C ARG A 630 -35.70 7.28 12.05
N SER A 631 -34.61 7.76 12.65
CA SER A 631 -34.31 9.19 12.79
C SER A 631 -34.06 9.86 11.43
N GLU A 632 -33.27 9.22 10.56
CA GLU A 632 -32.97 9.70 9.21
C GLU A 632 -34.22 9.75 8.31
N ALA A 633 -35.16 8.81 8.47
CA ALA A 633 -36.47 8.86 7.83
C ALA A 633 -37.32 10.04 8.34
N GLN A 634 -37.36 10.28 9.65
CA GLN A 634 -38.08 11.40 10.25
C GLN A 634 -37.54 12.76 9.78
N ILE A 635 -36.21 12.91 9.68
CA ILE A 635 -35.54 14.10 9.15
C ILE A 635 -35.97 14.39 7.70
N ARG A 636 -36.29 13.35 6.92
CA ARG A 636 -36.79 13.42 5.53
C ARG A 636 -38.31 13.49 5.42
N GLY A 637 -39.03 13.70 6.53
CA GLY A 637 -40.49 13.82 6.56
C GLY A 637 -41.26 12.50 6.42
N ILE A 638 -40.59 11.35 6.50
CA ILE A 638 -41.22 10.02 6.48
C ILE A 638 -41.47 9.54 7.91
N SER A 639 -42.67 9.04 8.18
CA SER A 639 -42.97 8.44 9.49
C SER A 639 -42.01 7.29 9.78
N PRO A 640 -41.33 7.27 10.94
CA PRO A 640 -40.46 6.17 11.37
C PRO A 640 -41.08 4.79 11.22
N ASP A 641 -42.38 4.65 11.44
CA ASP A 641 -43.10 3.36 11.40
C ASP A 641 -43.17 2.74 10.00
N ARG A 642 -42.90 3.52 8.94
CA ARG A 642 -42.80 3.02 7.56
C ARG A 642 -41.49 2.27 7.28
N LEU A 643 -40.54 2.30 8.21
CA LEU A 643 -39.37 1.43 8.21
C LEU A 643 -39.65 0.24 9.14
N VAL A 644 -39.66 -0.96 8.58
CA VAL A 644 -39.90 -2.22 9.29
C VAL A 644 -38.61 -3.03 9.32
N PHE A 645 -38.30 -3.69 10.43
CA PHE A 645 -37.02 -4.38 10.63
C PHE A 645 -37.20 -5.89 10.85
N ALA A 646 -36.80 -6.70 9.88
CA ALA A 646 -36.88 -8.16 9.90
C ALA A 646 -35.87 -8.77 10.90
N PRO A 647 -36.28 -9.69 11.78
CA PRO A 647 -35.35 -10.42 12.65
C PRO A 647 -34.48 -11.40 11.84
N ARG A 648 -33.25 -11.66 12.30
CA ARG A 648 -32.40 -12.71 11.72
C ARG A 648 -33.03 -14.09 11.94
N LYS A 649 -33.10 -14.90 10.88
CA LYS A 649 -33.72 -16.24 10.85
C LYS A 649 -32.77 -17.32 10.30
N PRO A 650 -33.05 -18.62 10.49
CA PRO A 650 -32.43 -19.70 9.74
C PRO A 650 -32.59 -19.50 8.22
N LEU A 651 -31.63 -19.96 7.42
CA LEU A 651 -31.59 -19.65 5.98
C LEU A 651 -32.91 -19.98 5.24
N PRO A 652 -33.56 -21.15 5.39
CA PRO A 652 -34.80 -21.43 4.66
C PRO A 652 -35.98 -20.51 5.02
N GLU A 653 -36.08 -20.10 6.30
CA GLU A 653 -37.08 -19.12 6.76
C GLU A 653 -36.76 -17.71 6.26
N TYR A 654 -35.48 -17.33 6.26
CA TYR A 654 -35.01 -16.05 5.71
C TYR A 654 -35.33 -15.95 4.22
N LEU A 655 -35.01 -16.98 3.43
CA LEU A 655 -35.35 -17.01 2.00
C LEU A 655 -36.85 -16.95 1.78
N ALA A 656 -37.63 -17.74 2.54
CA ALA A 656 -39.08 -17.72 2.41
C ALA A 656 -39.67 -16.33 2.70
N SER A 657 -39.07 -15.56 3.63
CA SER A 657 -39.57 -14.24 4.00
C SER A 657 -39.60 -13.23 2.84
N TYR A 658 -38.73 -13.37 1.83
CA TYR A 658 -38.77 -12.53 0.62
C TYR A 658 -40.10 -12.62 -0.15
N ARG A 659 -40.90 -13.69 0.02
CA ARG A 659 -42.25 -13.78 -0.58
C ARG A 659 -43.25 -12.74 -0.05
N HIS A 660 -42.91 -12.02 1.04
CA HIS A 660 -43.72 -10.91 1.55
C HIS A 660 -43.31 -9.55 1.00
N ALA A 661 -42.18 -9.45 0.31
CA ALA A 661 -41.74 -8.24 -0.37
C ALA A 661 -42.30 -8.19 -1.81
N ASP A 662 -42.51 -6.98 -2.32
CA ASP A 662 -43.03 -6.74 -3.67
C ASP A 662 -41.91 -6.31 -4.63
N LEU A 663 -40.96 -5.47 -4.18
CA LEU A 663 -39.76 -5.09 -4.94
C LEU A 663 -38.55 -4.93 -4.02
N PHE A 664 -37.40 -5.48 -4.42
CA PHE A 664 -36.13 -5.22 -3.72
C PHE A 664 -35.47 -3.94 -4.24
N LEU A 665 -35.07 -3.07 -3.31
CA LEU A 665 -34.33 -1.85 -3.58
C LEU A 665 -32.85 -2.09 -3.27
N ASP A 666 -32.00 -2.15 -4.30
CA ASP A 666 -30.57 -2.39 -4.07
C ASP A 666 -29.82 -1.15 -3.54
N ALA A 667 -28.70 -1.39 -2.86
CA ALA A 667 -27.85 -0.37 -2.28
C ALA A 667 -26.75 0.11 -3.25
N PHE A 668 -26.28 1.34 -3.03
CA PHE A 668 -25.25 2.01 -3.83
C PHE A 668 -24.33 2.82 -2.90
N PRO A 669 -23.00 2.87 -3.12
CA PRO A 669 -22.25 2.25 -4.22
C PRO A 669 -21.92 0.76 -4.02
N TYR A 670 -22.30 0.12 -2.92
CA TYR A 670 -22.05 -1.31 -2.70
C TYR A 670 -23.35 -2.11 -2.90
N ASN A 671 -23.54 -2.69 -4.09
CA ASN A 671 -24.69 -3.51 -4.45
C ASN A 671 -24.84 -4.78 -3.60
N ALA A 672 -26.02 -5.37 -3.64
CA ALA A 672 -26.29 -6.75 -3.30
C ALA A 672 -25.43 -7.72 -4.14
N GLY A 673 -25.09 -8.84 -3.53
CA GLY A 673 -24.40 -9.97 -4.18
C GLY A 673 -25.18 -11.23 -3.91
N THR A 674 -24.75 -12.00 -2.91
CA THR A 674 -25.52 -13.14 -2.37
C THR A 674 -26.98 -12.79 -2.08
N THR A 675 -27.24 -11.63 -1.48
CA THR A 675 -28.58 -11.10 -1.20
C THR A 675 -29.45 -10.85 -2.44
N ALA A 676 -28.84 -10.51 -3.58
CA ALA A 676 -29.53 -10.39 -4.87
C ALA A 676 -29.80 -11.78 -5.45
N SER A 677 -28.81 -12.70 -5.41
CA SER A 677 -29.03 -14.10 -5.82
C SER A 677 -30.14 -14.77 -5.00
N ASP A 678 -30.26 -14.45 -3.70
CA ASP A 678 -31.30 -14.96 -2.82
C ASP A 678 -32.68 -14.39 -3.16
N ALA A 679 -32.79 -13.09 -3.42
CA ALA A 679 -34.04 -12.45 -3.85
C ALA A 679 -34.54 -13.03 -5.19
N LEU A 680 -33.66 -13.07 -6.20
CA LEU A 680 -33.96 -13.62 -7.54
C LEU A 680 -34.31 -15.12 -7.47
N TRP A 681 -33.64 -15.89 -6.59
CA TRP A 681 -33.94 -17.30 -6.36
C TRP A 681 -35.32 -17.53 -5.73
N VAL A 682 -35.80 -16.59 -4.90
CA VAL A 682 -37.16 -16.66 -4.34
C VAL A 682 -38.20 -16.15 -5.34
N GLY A 683 -37.79 -15.35 -6.32
CA GLY A 683 -38.62 -14.78 -7.38
C GLY A 683 -38.97 -13.31 -7.15
N LEU A 684 -38.22 -12.60 -6.30
CA LEU A 684 -38.36 -11.18 -6.02
C LEU A 684 -37.44 -10.37 -6.96
N PRO A 685 -37.99 -9.52 -7.85
CA PRO A 685 -37.21 -8.60 -8.67
C PRO A 685 -36.50 -7.57 -7.82
N LEU A 686 -35.38 -7.06 -8.33
CA LEU A 686 -34.60 -6.01 -7.68
C LEU A 686 -34.21 -4.93 -8.70
N VAL A 687 -34.36 -3.65 -8.33
CA VAL A 687 -33.79 -2.53 -9.11
C VAL A 687 -32.40 -2.23 -8.55
N THR A 688 -31.42 -2.01 -9.44
CA THR A 688 -30.05 -1.65 -9.04
C THR A 688 -29.46 -0.52 -9.88
N CYS A 689 -28.58 0.27 -9.26
CA CYS A 689 -27.81 1.33 -9.89
C CYS A 689 -26.37 0.83 -10.10
N ALA A 690 -25.94 0.79 -11.37
CA ALA A 690 -24.64 0.34 -11.81
C ALA A 690 -23.63 1.50 -11.80
N GLY A 691 -22.67 1.46 -10.88
CA GLY A 691 -21.56 2.42 -10.80
C GLY A 691 -20.36 2.02 -11.65
N ARG A 692 -19.15 2.44 -11.24
CA ARG A 692 -17.88 2.16 -11.94
C ARG A 692 -17.06 1.02 -11.32
N THR A 693 -17.30 0.65 -10.07
CA THR A 693 -16.54 -0.39 -9.36
C THR A 693 -17.16 -1.77 -9.48
N PHE A 694 -16.39 -2.82 -9.15
CA PHE A 694 -16.92 -4.19 -9.09
C PHE A 694 -18.14 -4.27 -8.16
N VAL A 695 -18.03 -3.72 -6.95
CA VAL A 695 -19.09 -3.77 -5.94
C VAL A 695 -20.34 -2.99 -6.31
N SER A 696 -20.22 -1.95 -7.15
CA SER A 696 -21.35 -1.17 -7.66
C SER A 696 -21.96 -1.76 -8.93
N ARG A 697 -21.52 -2.94 -9.40
CA ARG A 697 -21.99 -3.56 -10.65
C ARG A 697 -22.39 -5.02 -10.49
N MET A 698 -22.22 -5.61 -9.30
CA MET A 698 -22.52 -7.02 -9.04
C MET A 698 -23.98 -7.36 -9.35
N ALA A 699 -24.93 -6.58 -8.83
CA ALA A 699 -26.35 -6.91 -8.98
C ALA A 699 -26.82 -6.80 -10.44
N GLY A 700 -26.24 -5.88 -11.23
CA GLY A 700 -26.53 -5.79 -12.66
C GLY A 700 -26.05 -7.02 -13.44
N SER A 701 -24.88 -7.57 -13.10
CA SER A 701 -24.42 -8.85 -13.66
C SER A 701 -25.39 -10.00 -13.36
N LEU A 702 -25.87 -10.10 -12.10
CA LEU A 702 -26.86 -11.11 -11.72
C LEU A 702 -28.20 -10.92 -12.44
N LEU A 703 -28.64 -9.67 -12.65
CA LEU A 703 -29.85 -9.35 -13.40
C LEU A 703 -29.75 -9.74 -14.87
N LEU A 704 -28.60 -9.50 -15.53
CA LEU A 704 -28.36 -9.97 -16.90
C LEU A 704 -28.43 -11.51 -16.98
N ALA A 705 -27.75 -12.21 -16.07
CA ALA A 705 -27.78 -13.67 -16.01
C ALA A 705 -29.15 -14.24 -15.59
N ALA A 706 -30.04 -13.43 -15.00
CA ALA A 706 -31.44 -13.74 -14.72
C ALA A 706 -32.42 -13.29 -15.83
N GLY A 707 -31.92 -12.70 -16.93
CA GLY A 707 -32.73 -12.24 -18.05
C GLY A 707 -33.51 -10.94 -17.83
N LEU A 708 -33.08 -10.09 -16.89
CA LEU A 708 -33.77 -8.85 -16.47
C LEU A 708 -32.93 -7.57 -16.68
N PRO A 709 -32.41 -7.26 -17.88
CA PRO A 709 -31.71 -6.00 -18.14
C PRO A 709 -32.54 -4.75 -17.82
N GLU A 710 -33.87 -4.83 -17.91
CA GLU A 710 -34.81 -3.74 -17.66
C GLU A 710 -34.81 -3.17 -16.23
N LEU A 711 -34.15 -3.85 -15.28
CA LEU A 711 -34.02 -3.45 -13.87
C LEU A 711 -32.66 -2.80 -13.52
N ILE A 712 -31.78 -2.64 -14.51
CA ILE A 712 -30.45 -2.05 -14.35
C ILE A 712 -30.52 -0.57 -14.75
N THR A 713 -30.04 0.33 -13.89
CA THR A 713 -29.90 1.77 -14.17
C THR A 713 -28.45 2.23 -13.99
N GLU A 714 -28.08 3.41 -14.46
CA GLU A 714 -26.69 3.94 -14.38
C GLU A 714 -26.55 5.16 -13.46
N ASN A 715 -27.66 5.65 -12.90
CA ASN A 715 -27.74 6.77 -11.97
C ASN A 715 -28.94 6.60 -11.01
N LEU A 716 -29.02 7.46 -10.00
CA LEU A 716 -30.02 7.36 -8.92
C LEU A 716 -31.39 7.93 -9.32
N GLU A 717 -31.42 8.81 -10.31
CA GLU A 717 -32.62 9.40 -10.89
C GLU A 717 -33.41 8.36 -11.69
N ASP A 718 -32.75 7.63 -12.59
CA ASP A 718 -33.30 6.49 -13.33
C ASP A 718 -33.67 5.34 -12.39
N TYR A 719 -32.87 5.11 -11.35
CA TYR A 719 -33.19 4.13 -10.29
C TYR A 719 -34.52 4.46 -9.63
N GLU A 720 -34.73 5.73 -9.24
CA GLU A 720 -35.97 6.20 -8.62
C GLU A 720 -37.15 6.03 -9.58
N ALA A 721 -37.01 6.49 -10.83
CA ALA A 721 -38.05 6.37 -11.84
C ALA A 721 -38.42 4.90 -12.11
N ARG A 722 -37.43 4.00 -12.19
CA ARG A 722 -37.62 2.57 -12.42
C ARG A 722 -38.32 1.89 -11.24
N ALA A 723 -37.90 2.19 -10.02
CA ALA A 723 -38.53 1.65 -8.81
C ALA A 723 -39.96 2.18 -8.61
N LEU A 724 -40.20 3.46 -8.89
CA LEU A 724 -41.53 4.07 -8.82
C LEU A 724 -42.49 3.48 -9.87
N HIS A 725 -42.02 3.26 -11.09
CA HIS A 725 -42.81 2.62 -12.15
C HIS A 725 -43.32 1.24 -11.69
N PHE A 726 -42.43 0.33 -11.27
CA PHE A 726 -42.87 -0.99 -10.82
C PHE A 726 -43.68 -0.98 -9.51
N ALA A 727 -43.51 0.03 -8.65
CA ALA A 727 -44.34 0.20 -7.47
C ALA A 727 -45.76 0.74 -7.77
N THR A 728 -45.98 1.30 -8.97
CA THR A 728 -47.26 1.88 -9.40
C THR A 728 -47.94 1.09 -10.53
N HIS A 729 -47.20 0.20 -11.20
CA HIS A 729 -47.65 -0.62 -12.33
C HIS A 729 -47.59 -2.12 -11.94
N PRO A 730 -48.59 -2.63 -11.19
CA PRO A 730 -48.55 -3.97 -10.62
C PRO A 730 -48.57 -5.09 -11.67
N ASP A 731 -49.16 -4.87 -12.84
CA ASP A 731 -49.19 -5.84 -13.94
C ASP A 731 -47.79 -6.04 -14.56
N ASP A 732 -47.02 -4.95 -14.74
CA ASP A 732 -45.65 -5.00 -15.24
C ASP A 732 -44.73 -5.72 -14.24
N LEU A 733 -44.87 -5.41 -12.94
CA LEU A 733 -44.14 -6.11 -11.88
C LEU A 733 -44.54 -7.60 -11.80
N ALA A 734 -45.82 -7.92 -11.95
CA ALA A 734 -46.30 -9.30 -11.99
C ALA A 734 -45.73 -10.08 -13.20
N ALA A 735 -45.56 -9.44 -14.35
CA ALA A 735 -44.90 -10.02 -15.51
C ALA A 735 -43.43 -10.37 -15.23
N LEU A 736 -42.69 -9.49 -14.52
CA LEU A 736 -41.31 -9.78 -14.09
C LEU A 736 -41.25 -10.95 -13.09
N ASN A 737 -42.16 -10.98 -12.11
CA ASN A 737 -42.29 -12.09 -11.15
C ASN A 737 -42.51 -13.43 -11.86
N GLN A 738 -43.44 -13.46 -12.83
CA GLN A 738 -43.73 -14.66 -13.62
C GLN A 738 -42.54 -15.07 -14.49
N LYS A 739 -41.85 -14.12 -15.14
CA LYS A 739 -40.63 -14.35 -15.93
C LYS A 739 -39.53 -15.01 -15.07
N LEU A 740 -39.26 -14.46 -13.89
CA LEU A 740 -38.31 -15.03 -12.92
C LEU A 740 -38.68 -16.43 -12.45
N ILE A 741 -39.94 -16.66 -12.06
CA ILE A 741 -40.39 -17.97 -11.55
C ILE A 741 -40.34 -19.01 -12.66
N LYS A 742 -40.84 -18.68 -13.87
CA LYS A 742 -40.89 -19.58 -15.03
C LYS A 742 -39.50 -20.02 -15.49
N HIS A 743 -38.53 -19.10 -15.50
CA HIS A 743 -37.20 -19.36 -16.03
C HIS A 743 -36.12 -19.59 -14.95
N ARG A 744 -36.52 -19.74 -13.68
CA ARG A 744 -35.63 -19.90 -12.51
C ARG A 744 -34.53 -20.95 -12.68
N THR A 745 -34.82 -22.06 -13.34
CA THR A 745 -33.88 -23.18 -13.56
C THR A 745 -33.36 -23.27 -14.99
N SER A 746 -33.66 -22.29 -15.85
CA SER A 746 -33.21 -22.23 -17.25
C SER A 746 -32.39 -21.00 -17.60
N HIS A 747 -32.46 -19.92 -16.79
CA HIS A 747 -31.59 -18.77 -16.93
C HIS A 747 -30.18 -19.06 -16.37
N PRO A 748 -29.10 -18.53 -17.00
CA PRO A 748 -27.72 -18.84 -16.62
C PRO A 748 -27.39 -18.66 -15.13
N LEU A 749 -28.00 -17.70 -14.43
CA LEU A 749 -27.68 -17.39 -13.03
C LEU A 749 -27.73 -18.62 -12.10
N PHE A 750 -28.70 -19.51 -12.30
CA PHE A 750 -28.91 -20.70 -11.46
C PHE A 750 -28.58 -22.03 -12.17
N ASP A 751 -28.08 -21.97 -13.40
CA ASP A 751 -27.55 -23.15 -14.10
C ASP A 751 -26.11 -23.42 -13.64
N VAL A 752 -26.00 -24.06 -12.47
CA VAL A 752 -24.71 -24.43 -11.87
C VAL A 752 -23.88 -25.34 -12.78
N GLU A 753 -24.52 -26.13 -13.65
CA GLU A 753 -23.81 -27.03 -14.58
C GLU A 753 -23.16 -26.26 -15.73
N ARG A 754 -23.87 -25.28 -16.30
CA ARG A 754 -23.31 -24.31 -17.26
C ARG A 754 -22.17 -23.50 -16.62
N PHE A 755 -22.40 -22.94 -15.43
CA PHE A 755 -21.38 -22.19 -14.69
C PHE A 755 -20.11 -23.04 -14.44
N ARG A 756 -20.28 -24.29 -13.98
CA ARG A 756 -19.18 -25.24 -13.77
C ARG A 756 -18.36 -25.43 -15.03
N ARG A 757 -18.99 -25.67 -16.18
CA ARG A 757 -18.28 -25.88 -17.45
C ARG A 757 -17.48 -24.64 -17.88
N HIS A 758 -18.01 -23.43 -17.66
CA HIS A 758 -17.28 -22.18 -17.97
C HIS A 758 -16.08 -21.96 -17.04
N ILE A 759 -16.24 -22.13 -15.72
CA ILE A 759 -15.15 -21.91 -14.77
C ILE A 759 -14.06 -23.00 -14.86
N GLU A 760 -14.41 -24.23 -15.23
CA GLU A 760 -13.43 -25.28 -15.55
C GLU A 760 -12.67 -25.01 -16.85
N ALA A 761 -13.33 -24.45 -17.88
CA ALA A 761 -12.64 -24.01 -19.08
C ALA A 761 -11.63 -22.91 -18.75
N ALA A 762 -11.99 -21.96 -17.88
CA ALA A 762 -11.06 -20.95 -17.36
C ALA A 762 -9.85 -21.58 -16.66
N TYR A 763 -10.04 -22.54 -15.74
CA TYR A 763 -8.93 -23.20 -15.06
C TYR A 763 -8.02 -23.99 -16.02
N GLN A 764 -8.58 -24.69 -17.01
CA GLN A 764 -7.80 -25.36 -18.07
C GLN A 764 -6.97 -24.34 -18.86
N THR A 765 -7.59 -23.26 -19.35
CA THR A 765 -6.88 -22.21 -20.12
C THR A 765 -5.76 -21.55 -19.31
N MET A 766 -5.98 -21.25 -18.02
CA MET A 766 -4.93 -20.72 -17.13
C MET A 766 -3.76 -21.70 -16.99
N TRP A 767 -4.05 -22.99 -16.78
CA TRP A 767 -3.03 -24.02 -16.56
C TRP A 767 -2.21 -24.28 -17.83
N GLU A 768 -2.86 -24.45 -18.97
CA GLU A 768 -2.17 -24.64 -20.24
C GLU A 768 -1.28 -23.45 -20.61
N THR A 769 -1.76 -22.22 -20.38
CA THR A 769 -0.98 -20.99 -20.60
C THR A 769 0.30 -21.02 -19.76
N TRP A 770 0.21 -21.42 -18.49
CA TRP A 770 1.37 -21.58 -17.61
C TRP A 770 2.31 -22.72 -18.07
N GLN A 771 1.76 -23.87 -18.46
CA GLN A 771 2.55 -25.01 -18.98
C GLN A 771 3.31 -24.68 -20.27
N ARG A 772 2.75 -23.82 -21.13
CA ARG A 772 3.44 -23.31 -22.34
C ARG A 772 4.49 -22.23 -22.02
N GLY A 773 4.57 -21.75 -20.78
CA GLY A 773 5.47 -20.67 -20.37
C GLY A 773 5.06 -19.30 -20.93
N GLU A 774 3.80 -19.13 -21.30
CA GLU A 774 3.25 -17.89 -21.85
C GLU A 774 3.06 -16.83 -20.75
N ALA A 775 3.11 -15.56 -21.12
CA ALA A 775 2.82 -14.47 -20.21
C ALA A 775 1.33 -14.41 -19.85
N THR A 776 1.03 -14.27 -18.56
CA THR A 776 -0.33 -14.06 -18.02
C THR A 776 -1.02 -12.88 -18.72
N LYS A 777 -2.15 -13.15 -19.37
CA LYS A 777 -2.95 -12.17 -20.13
C LYS A 777 -4.43 -12.28 -19.78
N ALA A 778 -5.19 -11.20 -19.96
CA ALA A 778 -6.65 -11.25 -19.84
C ALA A 778 -7.23 -12.08 -20.99
N PHE A 779 -8.33 -12.80 -20.74
CA PHE A 779 -9.02 -13.59 -21.76
C PHE A 779 -10.50 -13.77 -21.40
N ALA A 780 -11.29 -14.21 -22.37
CA ALA A 780 -12.68 -14.60 -22.18
C ALA A 780 -12.86 -16.09 -22.45
N ILE A 781 -13.80 -16.70 -21.74
CA ILE A 781 -14.32 -18.03 -22.07
C ILE A 781 -15.46 -17.88 -23.06
N GLU A 782 -15.50 -18.76 -24.05
CA GLU A 782 -16.57 -18.78 -25.04
C GLU A 782 -17.88 -19.33 -24.45
N PRO A 783 -19.05 -18.79 -24.84
CA PRO A 783 -20.35 -19.32 -24.40
C PRO A 783 -20.56 -20.75 -24.87
N ILE A 784 -20.45 -21.70 -23.95
CA ILE A 784 -20.82 -23.10 -24.21
C ILE A 784 -22.34 -23.21 -24.35
N GLU A 785 -22.82 -23.71 -25.49
CA GLU A 785 -24.24 -23.98 -25.72
C GLU A 785 -24.84 -24.92 -24.66
N ALA A 786 -26.09 -24.65 -24.27
CA ALA A 786 -26.84 -25.51 -23.37
C ALA A 786 -27.05 -26.90 -23.99
N SER A 787 -27.10 -27.96 -23.17
CA SER A 787 -27.41 -29.29 -23.68
C SER A 787 -28.79 -29.28 -24.33
N SER A 788 -28.84 -29.70 -25.60
CA SER A 788 -29.93 -29.36 -26.51
C SER A 788 -31.29 -29.94 -26.09
N ALA A 789 -32.22 -29.05 -25.78
CA ALA A 789 -33.62 -29.21 -26.18
C ALA A 789 -34.08 -27.90 -26.85
N ALA A 790 -34.32 -27.97 -28.16
CA ALA A 790 -34.75 -26.90 -29.07
C ALA A 790 -33.70 -25.84 -29.53
N SER A 791 -33.27 -26.02 -30.79
CA SER A 791 -32.98 -25.00 -31.84
C SER A 791 -33.73 -23.66 -31.69
N ALA A 792 -33.26 -22.47 -32.12
CA ALA A 792 -32.03 -21.99 -32.80
C ALA A 792 -31.98 -20.43 -32.58
N GLU A 793 -31.21 -19.55 -33.25
CA GLU A 793 -30.32 -19.61 -34.44
C GLU A 793 -29.35 -18.41 -34.45
N GLY A 794 -28.23 -18.50 -35.23
CA GLY A 794 -27.53 -17.33 -35.80
C GLY A 794 -26.49 -16.60 -34.93
N ALA A 795 -25.22 -17.00 -35.03
CA ALA A 795 -24.06 -16.21 -34.60
C ALA A 795 -23.04 -16.04 -35.76
N ILE A 796 -22.57 -14.82 -35.98
CA ILE A 796 -21.58 -14.49 -37.01
C ILE A 796 -20.18 -14.47 -36.38
N THR A 797 -19.27 -15.31 -36.86
CA THR A 797 -17.88 -15.41 -36.39
C THR A 797 -16.96 -14.45 -37.14
N GLY A 798 -16.26 -13.57 -36.42
CA GLY A 798 -15.23 -12.69 -37.00
C GLY A 798 -13.85 -13.34 -37.01
N HIS A 799 -13.19 -13.38 -38.18
CA HIS A 799 -11.80 -13.82 -38.30
C HIS A 799 -10.81 -12.67 -38.13
N TYR A 800 -9.80 -12.86 -37.29
CA TYR A 800 -8.56 -12.06 -37.31
C TYR A 800 -7.67 -12.47 -38.47
N LEU A 801 -7.16 -11.51 -39.24
CA LEU A 801 -5.93 -11.67 -40.02
C LEU A 801 -5.07 -10.41 -39.93
N SER A 802 -3.75 -10.65 -39.99
CA SER A 802 -2.67 -9.71 -39.77
C SER A 802 -2.10 -9.13 -41.07
N GLU A 803 -1.16 -8.18 -40.88
CA GLU A 803 -0.09 -7.72 -41.80
C GLU A 803 -0.27 -6.33 -42.42
N THR A 804 0.71 -5.47 -42.08
CA THR A 804 0.93 -4.12 -42.60
C THR A 804 1.79 -4.13 -43.88
N PRO A 805 1.43 -3.35 -44.92
CA PRO A 805 2.36 -2.93 -45.96
C PRO A 805 2.74 -1.43 -45.85
N GLU A 806 3.94 -1.12 -46.34
CA GLU A 806 4.56 0.21 -46.34
C GLU A 806 3.90 1.25 -47.29
N PRO A 807 4.11 2.57 -47.06
CA PRO A 807 3.33 3.62 -47.72
C PRO A 807 3.77 3.93 -49.16
N LYS A 808 2.79 4.23 -50.02
CA LYS A 808 2.98 5.00 -51.25
C LYS A 808 2.41 6.40 -51.12
N THR A 809 3.06 7.37 -51.75
CA THR A 809 2.66 8.78 -51.80
C THR A 809 1.35 8.96 -52.57
N ILE A 810 0.47 9.83 -52.05
CA ILE A 810 -0.82 10.20 -52.67
C ILE A 810 -0.78 11.69 -52.99
N GLU A 811 -1.15 12.06 -54.21
CA GLU A 811 -1.47 13.43 -54.60
C GLU A 811 -3.01 13.57 -54.74
N ASN A 812 -3.54 14.72 -54.33
CA ASN A 812 -4.95 15.15 -54.36
C ASN A 812 -5.97 14.42 -53.45
N VAL A 813 -6.48 15.19 -52.48
CA VAL A 813 -7.55 14.83 -51.52
C VAL A 813 -8.92 15.41 -51.92
N SER A 814 -9.05 15.92 -53.15
CA SER A 814 -10.15 16.83 -53.55
C SER A 814 -11.44 16.17 -54.06
N GLU A 815 -11.54 14.84 -54.14
CA GLU A 815 -12.66 14.14 -54.84
C GLU A 815 -13.65 13.37 -53.93
N LEU A 816 -13.79 13.73 -52.64
CA LEU A 816 -14.66 12.99 -51.69
C LEU A 816 -15.83 13.78 -51.07
N ILE A 817 -16.30 14.87 -51.68
CA ILE A 817 -17.55 15.56 -51.27
C ILE A 817 -18.35 16.10 -52.47
N PRO A 818 -19.48 15.46 -52.82
CA PRO A 818 -20.72 16.17 -53.16
C PRO A 818 -21.97 15.50 -52.56
N GLU A 819 -23.11 16.15 -52.32
CA GLU A 819 -23.44 17.57 -52.30
C GLU A 819 -24.73 17.75 -51.45
N GLN A 820 -24.67 18.51 -50.35
CA GLN A 820 -25.83 19.17 -49.73
C GLN A 820 -25.30 20.18 -48.70
N MET A 821 -24.99 21.40 -49.16
CA MET A 821 -24.37 22.44 -48.34
C MET A 821 -25.34 23.00 -47.27
N LYS A 822 -25.36 22.36 -46.10
CA LYS A 822 -25.42 23.11 -44.83
C LYS A 822 -23.99 23.51 -44.46
N LYS A 823 -23.80 24.73 -43.94
CA LYS A 823 -22.53 25.09 -43.32
C LYS A 823 -22.25 24.14 -42.15
N LYS A 824 -21.01 23.68 -42.05
CA LYS A 824 -20.53 22.83 -40.96
C LYS A 824 -20.16 23.72 -39.78
N ASN A 825 -20.80 23.51 -38.64
CA ASN A 825 -20.49 24.29 -37.44
C ASN A 825 -19.15 23.83 -36.84
N LEU A 826 -18.27 24.79 -36.59
CA LEU A 826 -17.03 24.64 -35.84
C LEU A 826 -17.18 25.35 -34.50
N LEU A 827 -17.17 24.60 -33.39
CA LEU A 827 -17.07 25.21 -32.06
C LEU A 827 -15.60 25.57 -31.77
N HIS A 828 -15.28 26.86 -31.71
CA HIS A 828 -13.93 27.32 -31.41
C HIS A 828 -13.83 27.80 -29.97
N VAL A 829 -13.32 26.92 -29.11
CA VAL A 829 -13.04 27.18 -27.69
C VAL A 829 -11.73 27.95 -27.57
N GLY A 830 -11.74 29.12 -26.95
CA GLY A 830 -10.51 29.85 -26.62
C GLY A 830 -10.70 31.35 -26.41
N CYS A 831 -9.63 32.00 -25.94
CA CYS A 831 -9.72 33.38 -25.47
C CYS A 831 -9.73 34.45 -26.59
N GLY A 832 -10.59 35.45 -26.44
CA GLY A 832 -10.57 36.67 -27.25
C GLY A 832 -11.36 36.62 -28.57
N PRO A 833 -11.47 37.77 -29.25
CA PRO A 833 -12.38 37.96 -30.39
C PRO A 833 -12.04 37.03 -31.57
N ALA A 834 -13.06 36.69 -32.35
CA ALA A 834 -12.94 35.88 -33.55
C ALA A 834 -11.87 36.44 -34.51
N ARG A 835 -10.94 35.58 -34.91
CA ARG A 835 -9.85 35.89 -35.83
C ARG A 835 -9.58 34.64 -36.67
N ILE A 836 -10.09 34.61 -37.89
CA ILE A 836 -9.94 33.47 -38.80
C ILE A 836 -8.47 33.04 -38.99
N GLU A 837 -7.55 34.01 -38.98
CA GLU A 837 -6.08 33.79 -39.01
C GLU A 837 -5.54 32.88 -37.90
N LYS A 838 -6.22 32.77 -36.75
CA LYS A 838 -5.85 31.90 -35.63
C LYS A 838 -6.40 30.48 -35.75
N LEU A 839 -7.37 30.24 -36.63
CA LEU A 839 -7.82 28.89 -36.94
C LEU A 839 -6.81 28.16 -37.84
N PRO A 840 -6.66 26.84 -37.72
CA PRO A 840 -5.99 26.02 -38.72
C PRO A 840 -6.56 26.27 -40.13
N ARG A 841 -5.69 26.36 -41.14
CA ARG A 841 -6.06 26.72 -42.54
C ARG A 841 -7.20 25.91 -43.12
N PHE A 842 -7.36 24.66 -42.69
CA PHE A 842 -8.47 23.77 -43.04
C PHE A 842 -9.85 24.42 -42.84
N PHE A 843 -10.01 25.25 -41.79
CA PHE A 843 -11.26 25.93 -41.46
C PHE A 843 -11.43 27.31 -42.12
N HIS A 844 -10.51 27.75 -42.99
CA HIS A 844 -10.59 29.06 -43.65
C HIS A 844 -11.55 29.10 -44.85
N ASN A 845 -12.06 27.94 -45.27
CA ASN A 845 -12.97 27.83 -46.40
C ASN A 845 -14.44 28.16 -45.99
N PRO A 846 -15.30 28.60 -46.92
CA PRO A 846 -16.65 29.09 -46.59
C PRO A 846 -17.67 28.00 -46.20
N GLU A 847 -17.31 26.71 -46.24
CA GLU A 847 -18.18 25.64 -45.72
C GLU A 847 -18.27 25.66 -44.20
N TRP A 848 -17.23 26.15 -43.51
CA TRP A 848 -17.18 26.20 -42.05
C TRP A 848 -17.81 27.48 -41.51
N GLN A 849 -18.60 27.33 -40.45
CA GLN A 849 -19.11 28.43 -39.64
C GLN A 849 -18.48 28.34 -38.25
N GLU A 850 -17.59 29.28 -37.93
CA GLU A 850 -17.06 29.45 -36.58
C GLU A 850 -18.19 29.87 -35.63
N ILE A 851 -18.29 29.20 -34.49
CA ILE A 851 -19.09 29.56 -33.33
C ILE A 851 -18.12 29.67 -32.16
N ARG A 852 -17.96 30.88 -31.62
CA ARG A 852 -16.96 31.21 -30.61
C ARG A 852 -17.49 30.89 -29.21
N LEU A 853 -16.71 30.16 -28.42
CA LEU A 853 -16.99 29.89 -27.00
C LEU A 853 -15.86 30.42 -26.12
N ASP A 854 -16.22 31.33 -25.21
CA ASP A 854 -15.31 31.93 -24.21
C ASP A 854 -16.05 32.09 -22.88
N ILE A 855 -15.34 31.98 -21.76
CA ILE A 855 -15.87 32.27 -20.42
C ILE A 855 -16.04 33.78 -20.19
N ASN A 856 -15.31 34.61 -20.94
CA ASN A 856 -15.29 36.04 -20.77
C ASN A 856 -16.25 36.75 -21.74
N ALA A 857 -17.41 37.17 -21.24
CA ALA A 857 -18.39 37.95 -22.00
C ALA A 857 -17.82 39.25 -22.61
N ALA A 858 -16.76 39.84 -22.03
CA ALA A 858 -16.12 41.03 -22.59
C ALA A 858 -15.38 40.76 -23.91
N CYS A 859 -15.10 39.50 -24.25
CA CYS A 859 -14.54 39.10 -25.54
C CYS A 859 -15.60 38.96 -26.66
N GLN A 860 -16.89 39.17 -26.34
CA GLN A 860 -18.04 39.05 -27.24
C GLN A 860 -18.07 37.72 -28.04
N PRO A 861 -17.99 36.55 -27.36
CA PRO A 861 -18.18 35.26 -28.01
C PRO A 861 -19.65 35.06 -28.41
N ASP A 862 -19.92 34.16 -29.35
CA ASP A 862 -21.28 33.72 -29.67
C ASP A 862 -21.94 32.99 -28.48
N ILE A 863 -21.13 32.30 -27.67
CA ILE A 863 -21.54 31.51 -26.51
C ILE A 863 -20.67 31.84 -25.30
N VAL A 864 -21.31 32.30 -24.21
CA VAL A 864 -20.63 32.53 -22.92
C VAL A 864 -20.83 31.32 -22.02
N ALA A 865 -19.83 30.44 -21.96
CA ALA A 865 -19.87 29.19 -21.22
C ALA A 865 -18.47 28.69 -20.82
N SER A 866 -18.40 27.78 -19.84
CA SER A 866 -17.16 27.06 -19.53
C SER A 866 -16.97 25.90 -20.50
N MET A 867 -15.72 25.58 -20.85
CA MET A 867 -15.45 24.36 -21.60
C MET A 867 -15.76 23.07 -20.82
N THR A 868 -15.87 23.16 -19.49
CA THR A 868 -16.29 22.05 -18.60
C THR A 868 -17.81 21.93 -18.43
N SER A 869 -18.60 22.88 -18.97
CA SER A 869 -20.07 22.84 -18.95
C SER A 869 -20.63 23.82 -20.00
N MET A 870 -21.16 23.27 -21.09
CA MET A 870 -21.65 23.98 -22.27
C MET A 870 -23.18 23.81 -22.47
N PRO A 871 -24.05 24.12 -21.48
CA PRO A 871 -25.49 23.84 -21.57
C PRO A 871 -26.23 24.64 -22.65
N GLN A 872 -25.59 25.68 -23.20
CA GLN A 872 -26.10 26.47 -24.33
C GLN A 872 -25.79 25.82 -25.70
N VAL A 873 -24.87 24.84 -25.74
CA VAL A 873 -24.52 24.08 -26.94
C VAL A 873 -25.30 22.77 -26.92
N ALA A 874 -26.14 22.54 -27.92
CA ALA A 874 -26.92 21.31 -28.04
C ALA A 874 -26.01 20.09 -28.33
N ASP A 875 -26.44 18.92 -27.88
CA ASP A 875 -25.85 17.63 -28.25
C ASP A 875 -25.87 17.45 -29.78
N ASP A 876 -24.84 16.80 -30.33
CA ASP A 876 -24.74 16.46 -31.76
C ASP A 876 -24.91 17.63 -32.74
N SER A 877 -24.51 18.86 -32.35
CA SER A 877 -24.74 20.10 -33.09
C SER A 877 -23.52 20.67 -33.84
N MET A 878 -22.33 20.10 -33.62
CA MET A 878 -21.05 20.59 -34.13
C MET A 878 -20.36 19.54 -35.00
N ALA A 879 -19.93 19.92 -36.21
CA ALA A 879 -19.19 19.04 -37.11
C ALA A 879 -17.69 19.00 -36.77
N ALA A 880 -17.18 20.04 -36.11
CA ALA A 880 -15.85 20.06 -35.53
C ALA A 880 -15.78 20.89 -34.25
N LEU A 881 -14.77 20.62 -33.43
CA LEU A 881 -14.38 21.45 -32.30
C LEU A 881 -12.88 21.77 -32.40
N PHE A 882 -12.50 23.03 -32.23
CA PHE A 882 -11.11 23.44 -32.14
C PHE A 882 -10.82 24.09 -30.78
N SER A 883 -9.74 23.67 -30.12
CA SER A 883 -9.30 24.23 -28.83
C SER A 883 -7.78 24.35 -28.78
N SER A 884 -7.29 25.58 -28.64
CA SER A 884 -5.86 25.90 -28.64
C SER A 884 -5.46 26.53 -27.31
N HIS A 885 -4.50 25.92 -26.61
CA HIS A 885 -3.95 26.39 -25.34
C HIS A 885 -5.02 26.70 -24.29
N ASN A 886 -5.71 25.64 -23.84
CA ASN A 886 -6.91 25.71 -23.00
C ASN A 886 -6.95 24.59 -21.96
N LEU A 887 -6.65 23.35 -22.34
CA LEU A 887 -6.75 22.19 -21.44
C LEU A 887 -5.68 22.19 -20.36
N GLU A 888 -4.49 22.74 -20.63
CA GLU A 888 -3.42 22.92 -19.64
C GLU A 888 -3.81 23.87 -18.49
N HIS A 889 -4.80 24.74 -18.69
CA HIS A 889 -5.32 25.67 -17.68
C HIS A 889 -6.39 25.03 -16.76
N LEU A 890 -6.83 23.80 -17.06
CA LEU A 890 -7.76 23.03 -16.24
C LEU A 890 -7.03 22.24 -15.15
N TYR A 891 -7.64 22.07 -13.98
CA TYR A 891 -7.15 21.08 -13.02
C TYR A 891 -7.29 19.66 -13.60
N PRO A 892 -6.47 18.68 -13.19
CA PRO A 892 -6.51 17.32 -13.75
C PRO A 892 -7.89 16.62 -13.67
N HIS A 893 -8.72 16.97 -12.70
CA HIS A 893 -10.08 16.43 -12.55
C HIS A 893 -11.14 17.14 -13.43
N GLU A 894 -10.82 18.30 -13.98
CA GLU A 894 -11.70 19.07 -14.88
C GLU A 894 -11.51 18.66 -16.35
N VAL A 895 -10.33 18.15 -16.72
CA VAL A 895 -10.02 17.68 -18.09
C VAL A 895 -11.03 16.65 -18.60
N PRO A 896 -11.43 15.60 -17.84
CA PRO A 896 -12.45 14.64 -18.32
C PRO A 896 -13.83 15.28 -18.52
N LEU A 897 -14.17 16.32 -17.74
CA LEU A 897 -15.42 17.05 -17.90
C LEU A 897 -15.43 17.84 -19.22
N ALA A 898 -14.33 18.56 -19.50
CA ALA A 898 -14.18 19.30 -20.75
C ALA A 898 -14.17 18.37 -21.98
N LEU A 899 -13.45 17.25 -21.93
CA LEU A 899 -13.44 16.29 -23.03
C LEU A 899 -14.79 15.58 -23.21
N LYS A 900 -15.56 15.35 -22.14
CA LYS A 900 -16.94 14.83 -22.23
C LYS A 900 -17.85 15.84 -22.91
N GLU A 901 -17.77 17.12 -22.55
CA GLU A 901 -18.53 18.19 -23.23
C GLU A 901 -18.13 18.32 -24.70
N PHE A 902 -16.82 18.27 -25.01
CA PHE A 902 -16.34 18.26 -26.40
C PHE A 902 -16.94 17.10 -27.20
N ARG A 903 -17.04 15.90 -26.61
CA ARG A 903 -17.64 14.74 -27.26
C ARG A 903 -19.17 14.86 -27.39
N ARG A 904 -19.85 15.46 -26.41
CA ARG A 904 -21.31 15.63 -26.39
C ARG A 904 -21.77 16.52 -27.55
N VAL A 905 -21.12 17.67 -27.73
CA VAL A 905 -21.53 18.68 -28.72
C VAL A 905 -21.22 18.29 -30.16
N LEU A 906 -20.24 17.40 -30.39
CA LEU A 906 -19.91 16.90 -31.73
C LEU A 906 -21.01 15.98 -32.27
N ASP A 907 -21.30 16.04 -33.57
CA ASP A 907 -22.15 15.07 -34.26
C ASP A 907 -21.49 13.68 -34.41
N GLU A 908 -22.23 12.69 -34.89
CA GLU A 908 -21.77 11.29 -35.04
C GLU A 908 -20.42 11.14 -35.74
N PHE A 909 -20.13 11.96 -36.76
CA PHE A 909 -18.90 11.94 -37.54
C PHE A 909 -17.95 13.09 -37.18
N GLY A 910 -18.32 13.90 -36.19
CA GLY A 910 -17.60 15.05 -35.73
C GLY A 910 -16.24 14.71 -35.11
N PHE A 911 -15.32 15.67 -35.22
CA PHE A 911 -13.97 15.55 -34.69
C PHE A 911 -13.56 16.75 -33.86
N VAL A 912 -12.71 16.51 -32.88
CA VAL A 912 -12.02 17.56 -32.12
C VAL A 912 -10.56 17.63 -32.55
N LEU A 913 -10.08 18.84 -32.75
CA LEU A 913 -8.68 19.16 -32.97
C LEU A 913 -8.21 20.05 -31.82
N ILE A 914 -7.12 19.67 -31.15
CA ILE A 914 -6.52 20.50 -30.11
C ILE A 914 -5.01 20.69 -30.31
N THR A 915 -4.49 21.76 -29.74
CA THR A 915 -3.05 21.99 -29.56
C THR A 915 -2.77 22.53 -28.16
N LEU A 916 -1.72 22.03 -27.52
CA LEU A 916 -1.25 22.41 -26.18
C LEU A 916 0.25 22.09 -26.03
N PRO A 917 0.95 22.49 -24.95
CA PRO A 917 2.38 22.25 -24.82
C PRO A 917 2.75 20.78 -24.56
N ASP A 918 3.78 20.30 -25.24
CA ASP A 918 4.33 18.96 -25.06
C ASP A 918 5.28 18.90 -23.86
N LEU A 919 4.80 18.35 -22.73
CA LEU A 919 5.62 18.17 -21.53
C LEU A 919 6.82 17.24 -21.76
N GLN A 920 6.81 16.37 -22.78
CA GLN A 920 7.96 15.52 -23.08
C GLN A 920 9.15 16.37 -23.56
N SER A 921 8.91 17.28 -24.50
CA SER A 921 9.93 18.25 -24.98
C SER A 921 10.39 19.21 -23.88
N VAL A 922 9.50 19.61 -22.96
CA VAL A 922 9.86 20.44 -21.80
C VAL A 922 10.78 19.68 -20.84
N ALA A 923 10.46 18.42 -20.52
CA ALA A 923 11.28 17.58 -19.65
C ALA A 923 12.68 17.31 -20.24
N GLU A 924 12.79 17.18 -21.57
CA GLU A 924 14.07 17.05 -22.28
C GLU A 924 14.97 18.29 -22.09
N LEU A 925 14.42 19.50 -21.99
CA LEU A 925 15.19 20.73 -21.68
C LEU A 925 15.53 20.83 -20.18
N VAL A 926 14.61 20.47 -19.29
CA VAL A 926 14.86 20.47 -17.84
C VAL A 926 15.98 19.48 -17.49
N ALA A 927 16.02 18.30 -18.14
CA ALA A 927 17.10 17.34 -18.00
C ALA A 927 18.48 17.82 -18.53
N GLN A 928 18.50 18.92 -19.30
CA GLN A 928 19.72 19.59 -19.79
C GLN A 928 20.09 20.82 -18.94
N ASP A 929 19.44 21.04 -17.80
CA ASP A 929 19.61 22.21 -16.92
C ASP A 929 19.20 23.56 -17.56
N LYS A 930 18.26 23.52 -18.51
CA LYS A 930 17.80 24.70 -19.30
C LYS A 930 16.45 25.25 -18.82
N LEU A 931 16.14 25.14 -17.53
CA LEU A 931 14.80 25.46 -17.00
C LEU A 931 14.38 26.92 -17.22
N GLU A 932 15.33 27.86 -17.17
CA GLU A 932 15.09 29.31 -17.35
C GLU A 932 15.54 29.84 -18.73
N ASP A 933 16.21 29.03 -19.55
CA ASP A 933 16.61 29.42 -20.90
C ASP A 933 15.40 29.65 -21.80
N THR A 934 15.50 30.59 -22.75
CA THR A 934 14.44 30.82 -23.74
C THR A 934 14.33 29.60 -24.68
N ALA A 935 13.24 28.84 -24.56
CA ALA A 935 12.92 27.73 -25.45
C ALA A 935 12.44 28.21 -26.82
N TYR A 936 11.63 29.28 -26.86
CA TYR A 936 11.22 29.97 -28.08
C TYR A 936 10.76 31.41 -27.80
N VAL A 937 10.63 32.23 -28.84
CA VAL A 937 10.08 33.59 -28.74
C VAL A 937 8.65 33.60 -29.28
N SER A 938 7.71 33.97 -28.42
CA SER A 938 6.30 34.16 -28.78
C SER A 938 5.99 35.65 -29.06
N PRO A 939 4.83 35.98 -29.63
CA PRO A 939 4.36 37.38 -29.72
C PRO A 939 4.19 38.08 -28.36
N ALA A 940 4.13 37.33 -27.25
CA ALA A 940 4.04 37.88 -25.89
C ALA A 940 5.42 38.09 -25.22
N GLY A 941 6.50 37.61 -25.84
CA GLY A 941 7.86 37.62 -25.29
C GLY A 941 8.56 36.25 -25.38
N PRO A 942 9.83 36.16 -24.91
CA PRO A 942 10.54 34.90 -24.76
C PRO A 942 9.82 33.99 -23.76
N ILE A 943 9.74 32.70 -24.08
CA ILE A 943 9.11 31.66 -23.27
C ILE A 943 10.19 30.65 -22.85
N ALA A 944 10.37 30.44 -21.55
CA ALA A 944 11.27 29.42 -21.00
C ALA A 944 10.50 28.15 -20.58
N PRO A 945 11.15 26.98 -20.38
CA PRO A 945 10.49 25.77 -19.88
C PRO A 945 9.69 25.97 -18.60
N VAL A 946 10.17 26.80 -17.66
CA VAL A 946 9.41 27.18 -16.45
C VAL A 946 8.09 27.91 -16.76
N ASP A 947 8.05 28.75 -17.81
CA ASP A 947 6.82 29.42 -18.28
C ASP A 947 5.86 28.44 -18.96
N ILE A 948 6.34 27.31 -19.48
CA ILE A 948 5.52 26.23 -20.04
C ILE A 948 5.00 25.30 -18.93
N LEU A 949 5.73 25.14 -17.82
CA LEU A 949 5.31 24.31 -16.68
C LEU A 949 4.26 24.99 -15.79
N TYR A 950 4.40 26.29 -15.54
CA TYR A 950 3.56 27.03 -14.59
C TYR A 950 2.65 28.10 -15.23
N GLY A 951 2.83 28.36 -16.52
CA GLY A 951 2.21 29.48 -17.23
C GLY A 951 3.10 30.72 -17.29
N HIS A 952 2.84 31.59 -18.26
CA HIS A 952 3.70 32.72 -18.60
C HIS A 952 3.85 33.73 -17.44
N ARG A 953 5.03 33.76 -16.79
CA ARG A 953 5.29 34.51 -15.55
C ARG A 953 4.94 35.99 -15.68
N ALA A 954 5.38 36.66 -16.74
CA ALA A 954 5.09 38.08 -16.97
C ALA A 954 3.58 38.38 -17.16
N SER A 955 2.75 37.39 -17.55
CA SER A 955 1.29 37.55 -17.56
C SER A 955 0.67 37.33 -16.18
N LEU A 956 1.20 36.38 -15.39
CA LEU A 956 0.79 36.11 -14.02
C LEU A 956 1.11 37.29 -13.08
N GLU A 957 2.29 37.89 -13.21
CA GLU A 957 2.70 39.11 -12.50
C GLU A 957 1.76 40.30 -12.74
N ARG A 958 1.17 40.38 -13.95
CA ARG A 958 0.14 41.36 -14.31
C ARG A 958 -1.27 40.99 -13.81
N GLY A 959 -1.40 39.97 -12.95
CA GLY A 959 -2.66 39.54 -12.34
C GLY A 959 -3.50 38.59 -13.19
N ASN A 960 -3.04 38.14 -14.37
CA ASN A 960 -3.81 37.25 -15.24
C ASN A 960 -3.71 35.79 -14.80
N LEU A 961 -4.16 35.48 -13.57
CA LEU A 961 -4.00 34.17 -12.93
C LEU A 961 -4.66 32.99 -13.68
N PHE A 962 -5.57 33.28 -14.62
CA PHE A 962 -6.14 32.28 -15.53
C PHE A 962 -5.12 31.73 -16.55
N MET A 963 -4.00 32.43 -16.78
CA MET A 963 -2.89 31.95 -17.62
C MET A 963 -2.00 30.91 -16.92
N ALA A 964 -2.28 30.55 -15.66
CA ALA A 964 -1.52 29.54 -14.94
C ALA A 964 -1.78 28.15 -15.54
N HIS A 965 -0.72 27.36 -15.71
CA HIS A 965 -0.88 25.95 -16.10
C HIS A 965 -1.12 25.12 -14.84
N ARG A 966 -2.14 24.25 -14.90
CA ARG A 966 -2.62 23.40 -13.79
C ARG A 966 -2.54 21.91 -14.12
N THR A 967 -2.35 21.59 -15.39
CA THR A 967 -2.09 20.25 -15.91
C THR A 967 -1.23 20.35 -17.17
N GLY A 968 -0.80 19.22 -17.71
CA GLY A 968 -0.09 19.16 -18.97
C GLY A 968 0.09 17.72 -19.43
N PHE A 969 0.48 17.54 -20.69
CA PHE A 969 0.41 16.23 -21.34
C PHE A 969 1.68 15.89 -22.12
N THR A 970 1.92 14.59 -22.21
CA THR A 970 2.75 13.97 -23.25
C THR A 970 1.82 13.42 -24.33
N ALA A 971 2.34 13.04 -25.50
CA ALA A 971 1.54 12.38 -26.54
C ALA A 971 0.70 11.21 -25.97
N LYS A 972 1.32 10.33 -25.17
CA LYS A 972 0.67 9.17 -24.55
C LYS A 972 -0.44 9.57 -23.58
N THR A 973 -0.22 10.55 -22.70
CA THR A 973 -1.25 10.94 -21.71
C THR A 973 -2.40 11.70 -22.36
N LEU A 974 -2.16 12.44 -23.45
CA LEU A 974 -3.22 13.10 -24.21
C LEU A 974 -4.08 12.10 -25.00
N THR A 975 -3.47 11.11 -25.68
CA THR A 975 -4.20 10.01 -26.32
C THR A 975 -5.11 9.31 -25.32
N ASN A 976 -4.58 8.95 -24.15
CA ASN A 976 -5.35 8.30 -23.11
C ASN A 976 -6.51 9.15 -22.61
N ALA A 977 -6.34 10.48 -22.46
CA ALA A 977 -7.40 11.37 -22.01
C ALA A 977 -8.60 11.39 -22.97
N PHE A 978 -8.36 11.42 -24.29
CA PHE A 978 -9.42 11.34 -25.30
C PHE A 978 -10.13 9.99 -25.32
N LEU A 979 -9.37 8.88 -25.28
CA LEU A 979 -9.95 7.53 -25.26
C LEU A 979 -10.82 7.32 -23.99
N LEU A 980 -10.36 7.78 -22.83
CA LEU A 980 -11.12 7.76 -21.58
C LEU A 980 -12.38 8.65 -21.61
N ALA A 981 -12.37 9.74 -22.38
CA ALA A 981 -13.53 10.57 -22.64
C ALA A 981 -14.51 9.96 -23.68
N GLY A 982 -14.22 8.77 -24.22
CA GLY A 982 -15.07 8.03 -25.13
C GLY A 982 -14.94 8.39 -26.61
N PHE A 983 -13.87 9.10 -27.01
CA PHE A 983 -13.54 9.25 -28.43
C PHE A 983 -13.07 7.91 -28.99
N ALA A 984 -13.60 7.52 -30.15
CA ALA A 984 -13.38 6.18 -30.71
C ALA A 984 -11.99 6.03 -31.35
N GLN A 985 -11.41 7.11 -31.86
CA GLN A 985 -10.15 7.09 -32.58
C GLN A 985 -9.40 8.40 -32.36
N VAL A 986 -8.08 8.33 -32.11
CA VAL A 986 -7.24 9.47 -31.72
C VAL A 986 -5.87 9.37 -32.39
N ALA A 987 -5.47 10.43 -33.10
CA ALA A 987 -4.09 10.64 -33.56
C ALA A 987 -3.46 11.79 -32.77
N VAL A 988 -2.21 11.63 -32.33
CA VAL A 988 -1.46 12.66 -31.60
C VAL A 988 -0.05 12.78 -32.16
N GLN A 989 0.41 13.99 -32.44
CA GLN A 989 1.71 14.29 -33.02
C GLN A 989 2.42 15.44 -32.27
N ARG A 990 3.72 15.31 -32.05
CA ARG A 990 4.60 16.39 -31.58
C ARG A 990 5.00 17.24 -32.79
N ASP A 991 4.93 18.57 -32.71
CA ASP A 991 5.33 19.47 -33.81
C ASP A 991 6.84 19.80 -33.83
N GLY A 992 7.60 19.27 -32.86
CA GLY A 992 9.04 19.52 -32.72
C GLY A 992 9.41 20.92 -32.22
N ARG A 993 8.42 21.77 -31.89
CA ARG A 993 8.58 23.14 -31.39
C ARG A 993 7.78 23.37 -30.09
N PHE A 994 7.79 22.34 -29.23
CA PHE A 994 7.09 22.28 -27.93
C PHE A 994 5.56 22.21 -28.01
N GLY A 995 4.96 22.05 -29.19
CA GLY A 995 3.52 21.81 -29.34
C GLY A 995 3.16 20.32 -29.50
N LEU A 996 2.02 19.97 -28.94
CA LEU A 996 1.37 18.67 -29.03
C LEU A 996 0.00 18.83 -29.67
N TRP A 997 -0.16 18.27 -30.87
CA TRP A 997 -1.39 18.32 -31.65
C TRP A 997 -2.14 17.00 -31.55
N ALA A 998 -3.44 17.06 -31.33
CA ALA A 998 -4.29 15.87 -31.26
C ALA A 998 -5.58 16.04 -32.05
N LEU A 999 -5.92 15.01 -32.81
CA LEU A 999 -7.13 14.86 -33.60
C LEU A 999 -7.90 13.64 -33.10
N ALA A 1000 -9.13 13.82 -32.63
CA ALA A 1000 -9.96 12.72 -32.13
C ALA A 1000 -11.37 12.73 -32.74
N PHE A 1001 -11.88 11.56 -33.14
CA PHE A 1001 -13.22 11.41 -33.72
C PHE A 1001 -14.22 10.82 -32.72
N LYS A 1002 -15.48 11.29 -32.76
CA LYS A 1002 -16.57 10.75 -31.92
C LYS A 1002 -16.86 9.28 -32.23
N LYS A 1003 -16.76 8.90 -33.51
CA LYS A 1003 -16.92 7.54 -34.05
C LYS A 1003 -15.72 7.16 -34.92
N GLU A 1004 -15.35 5.89 -34.93
CA GLU A 1004 -14.20 5.35 -35.66
C GLU A 1004 -14.27 5.67 -37.17
N GLN A 1005 -13.14 6.09 -37.74
CA GLN A 1005 -12.97 6.34 -39.17
C GLN A 1005 -11.95 5.35 -39.75
N SER A 1006 -11.87 5.23 -41.08
CA SER A 1006 -10.77 4.46 -41.70
C SER A 1006 -9.41 5.05 -41.32
N GLU A 1007 -8.40 4.20 -41.12
CA GLU A 1007 -7.03 4.65 -40.80
C GLU A 1007 -6.47 5.58 -41.89
N GLU A 1008 -6.85 5.35 -43.14
CA GLU A 1008 -6.56 6.25 -44.26
C GLU A 1008 -7.13 7.65 -44.03
N LYS A 1009 -8.41 7.78 -43.64
CA LYS A 1009 -9.04 9.07 -43.35
C LYS A 1009 -8.41 9.74 -42.12
N LEU A 1010 -8.09 9.00 -41.06
CA LEU A 1010 -7.35 9.52 -39.90
C LEU A 1010 -5.97 10.05 -40.32
N GLY A 1011 -5.23 9.28 -41.12
CA GLY A 1011 -3.88 9.61 -41.62
C GLY A 1011 -3.86 10.77 -42.62
N MET A 1012 -4.91 10.93 -43.43
CA MET A 1012 -5.08 12.08 -44.32
C MET A 1012 -5.45 13.34 -43.53
N MET A 1013 -6.41 13.24 -42.59
CA MET A 1013 -6.85 14.40 -41.81
C MET A 1013 -5.79 14.87 -40.80
N SER A 1014 -5.02 13.97 -40.18
CA SER A 1014 -3.89 14.36 -39.32
C SER A 1014 -2.83 15.14 -40.10
N LYS A 1015 -2.42 14.66 -41.29
CA LYS A 1015 -1.50 15.37 -42.19
C LYS A 1015 -2.03 16.73 -42.69
N ALA A 1016 -3.34 16.89 -42.79
CA ALA A 1016 -3.96 18.15 -43.25
C ALA A 1016 -4.21 19.16 -42.11
N LEU A 1017 -4.36 18.68 -40.86
CA LEU A 1017 -4.74 19.48 -39.70
C LEU A 1017 -3.56 19.82 -38.77
N PHE A 1018 -2.53 18.97 -38.73
CA PHE A 1018 -1.32 19.23 -37.95
C PHE A 1018 -0.35 20.11 -38.76
N PRO A 1019 0.35 21.06 -38.13
CA PRO A 1019 1.37 21.86 -38.81
C PRO A 1019 2.56 20.98 -39.23
N LEU A 1020 3.14 21.33 -40.39
CA LEU A 1020 4.42 20.81 -40.91
C LEU A 1020 5.60 21.65 -40.43
#